data_AF-A0A8J4PZZ5-F1
#
_entry.id   AF-A0A8J4PZZ5-F1
#
_cell.length_a   1.000
_cell.length_b   1.000
_cell.length_c   1.000
_cell.angle_alpha   90.00
_cell.angle_beta   90.00
_cell.angle_gamma   90.00
#
_symmetry.space_group_name_H-M   'P 1'
#
loop_
_entity.id
_entity.type
_entity.pdbx_description
1 polymer ?
#
loop_
_entity_poly.entity_id
_entity_poly.type
_entity_poly.pdbx_seq_one_letter_code
_entity_poly.pdbx_strand_id
1 'polypeptide(L)'
;MNIKIFLFLLLSAILINNVISIPRVELKLALVLEGRVDDLGINYIINQGVALTEADLKLSDVKVLSSIDSHDLTYDTIQSNIDRDGVQYNFFITSSKVHADAAIELAKKYSNVYFLVYGFFGNKELPKNVATYYDNPMSYFYMLGYIAGSFSENVGLVVPGPPVENYYTSNSFFAGIKAANKNSKLHVVATSSYDDDDTANGAAQMLLNPDLNINLVSTSQTNMLVPRLFFDKTLFALGSNGFPHSIIYGNKVLQSIVRDYSITFEHVTQLILNDTFVNNPVFYCDFHNGFYKFEDFSFLINKTQVDSINKELESLKAGNTPYLCDPIENGNCKTYDQAHEADIHPGINNLGYYAVPTVEVYSTKGINSTFISLSIIEIALCLIIALVVVIFFKDNLNIKYSTIPFCILLLLGVCLIGAAVFLWNYRYKNDSLCDSRIWMASIGYNLMIGLMIIKDTLIYLKFKKMVATKDTKISPVPISQVLMYFAPLMIIDIILLSIYSGIGEPAKLNDLGLDGIGKYEYTQNCVNNNKGNVVIYIILIFHGLQLLYGCFIAWKTRVVDLEEFVEVHDFATSIYLISFCSFIIIALMTGISSTSNKNTIISAAAIFTSFSCALIVFGSKFWKIYKPVEDDGLPQIKLKSKKDMSNSKSSKSVSASKSSAPADSPNTSALKSINMQAFVNPIESQSKAAANNEE
;
A
#
# COMPACT_ATOMS: atom_id res chain seq x y z
N MET A 1 -35.77 -23.30 -85.93
CA MET A 1 -35.65 -22.98 -84.50
C MET A 1 -35.54 -21.46 -84.37
N ASN A 2 -36.38 -20.80 -83.56
CA ASN A 2 -36.51 -19.33 -83.59
C ASN A 2 -35.26 -18.63 -83.03
N ILE A 3 -34.71 -17.67 -83.79
CA ILE A 3 -33.56 -16.84 -83.37
C ILE A 3 -33.79 -16.16 -82.01
N LYS A 4 -35.05 -15.77 -81.71
CA LYS A 4 -35.42 -15.21 -80.40
C LYS A 4 -35.21 -16.19 -79.23
N ILE A 5 -35.41 -17.50 -79.43
CA ILE A 5 -35.17 -18.52 -78.40
C ILE A 5 -33.67 -18.72 -78.18
N PHE A 6 -32.87 -18.70 -79.25
CA PHE A 6 -31.41 -18.80 -79.14
C PHE A 6 -30.81 -17.57 -78.43
N LEU A 7 -31.27 -16.35 -78.75
CA LEU A 7 -30.84 -15.15 -78.04
C LEU A 7 -31.24 -15.16 -76.56
N PHE A 8 -32.45 -15.65 -76.23
CA PHE A 8 -32.92 -15.72 -74.85
C PHE A 8 -32.11 -16.73 -74.03
N LEU A 9 -31.79 -17.89 -74.61
CA LEU A 9 -30.91 -18.88 -74.00
C LEU A 9 -29.48 -18.33 -73.81
N LEU A 10 -28.94 -17.59 -74.79
CA LEU A 10 -27.62 -16.96 -74.68
C LEU A 10 -27.59 -15.89 -73.57
N LEU A 11 -28.62 -15.05 -73.47
CA LEU A 11 -28.75 -14.08 -72.37
C LEU A 11 -28.86 -14.77 -71.02
N SER A 12 -29.64 -15.86 -70.90
CA SER A 12 -29.71 -16.61 -69.64
C SER A 12 -28.38 -17.27 -69.26
N ALA A 13 -27.62 -17.78 -70.23
CA ALA A 13 -26.29 -18.37 -69.97
C ALA A 13 -25.27 -17.30 -69.52
N ILE A 14 -25.33 -16.09 -70.07
CA ILE A 14 -24.47 -14.96 -69.67
C ILE A 14 -24.88 -14.39 -68.29
N LEU A 15 -26.16 -14.44 -67.94
CA LEU A 15 -26.66 -14.03 -66.62
C LEU A 15 -26.38 -15.06 -65.51
N ILE A 16 -26.36 -16.36 -65.83
CA ILE A 16 -26.07 -17.42 -64.84
C ILE A 16 -24.56 -17.50 -64.52
N ASN A 17 -23.67 -17.17 -65.47
CA ASN A 17 -22.23 -17.13 -65.22
C ASN A 17 -21.75 -15.91 -64.42
N ASN A 18 -22.62 -14.92 -64.19
CA ASN A 18 -22.38 -13.84 -63.23
C ASN A 18 -22.98 -14.21 -61.85
N VAL A 19 -22.55 -15.34 -61.30
CA VAL A 19 -22.56 -15.48 -59.84
C VAL A 19 -21.61 -14.41 -59.32
N ILE A 20 -22.18 -13.33 -58.78
CA ILE A 20 -21.42 -12.30 -58.07
C ILE A 20 -20.75 -13.02 -56.90
N SER A 21 -19.46 -13.31 -57.06
CA SER A 21 -18.61 -13.69 -55.94
C SER A 21 -18.55 -12.48 -55.02
N ILE A 22 -19.42 -12.47 -54.01
CA ILE A 22 -19.34 -11.54 -52.89
C ILE A 22 -17.89 -11.64 -52.39
N PRO A 23 -17.13 -10.54 -52.33
CA PRO A 23 -15.77 -10.59 -51.84
C PRO A 23 -15.82 -11.08 -50.39
N ARG A 24 -15.43 -12.34 -50.17
CA ARG A 24 -15.37 -12.96 -48.84
C ARG A 24 -14.42 -12.08 -48.02
N VAL A 25 -14.94 -11.44 -46.97
CA VAL A 25 -14.14 -10.57 -46.12
C VAL A 25 -12.98 -11.40 -45.57
N GLU A 26 -11.75 -10.95 -45.82
CA GLU A 26 -10.57 -11.67 -45.34
C GLU A 26 -10.60 -11.67 -43.81
N LEU A 27 -10.61 -12.86 -43.21
CA LEU A 27 -10.68 -13.04 -41.77
C LEU A 27 -9.27 -12.88 -41.19
N LYS A 28 -9.10 -11.86 -40.35
CA LYS A 28 -7.84 -11.49 -39.70
C LYS A 28 -7.98 -11.70 -38.20
N LEU A 29 -7.32 -12.74 -37.69
CA LEU A 29 -7.50 -13.29 -36.34
C LEU A 29 -6.43 -12.74 -35.39
N ALA A 30 -6.85 -12.25 -34.23
CA ALA A 30 -5.96 -11.86 -33.13
C ALA A 30 -6.28 -12.66 -31.85
N LEU A 31 -5.30 -13.42 -31.37
CA LEU A 31 -5.35 -14.08 -30.07
C LEU A 31 -4.82 -13.13 -28.99
N VAL A 32 -5.59 -12.95 -27.92
CA VAL A 32 -5.22 -12.20 -26.71
C VAL A 32 -4.93 -13.20 -25.59
N LEU A 33 -3.67 -13.27 -25.17
CA LEU A 33 -3.15 -14.13 -24.10
C LEU A 33 -2.85 -13.31 -22.84
N GLU A 34 -3.30 -13.81 -21.70
CA GLU A 34 -3.00 -13.25 -20.38
C GLU A 34 -1.50 -13.33 -20.08
N GLY A 35 -0.91 -14.51 -20.25
CA GLY A 35 0.50 -14.78 -19.98
C GLY A 35 1.40 -14.72 -21.21
N ARG A 36 2.58 -15.33 -21.08
CA ARG A 36 3.57 -15.49 -22.17
C ARG A 36 3.35 -16.81 -22.91
N VAL A 37 3.70 -16.85 -24.19
CA VAL A 37 3.58 -18.06 -25.04
C VAL A 37 4.54 -19.19 -24.66
N ASP A 38 5.56 -18.93 -23.85
CA ASP A 38 6.63 -19.87 -23.47
C ASP A 38 6.44 -20.47 -22.05
N ASP A 39 5.22 -20.41 -21.50
CA ASP A 39 4.89 -20.91 -20.16
C ASP A 39 4.90 -22.44 -20.01
N LEU A 40 4.91 -23.19 -21.14
CA LEU A 40 4.78 -24.65 -21.17
C LEU A 40 3.54 -25.12 -20.40
N GLY A 41 2.45 -24.37 -20.54
CA GLY A 41 1.20 -24.56 -19.86
C GLY A 41 0.03 -23.99 -20.64
N ILE A 42 -0.83 -23.25 -19.96
CA ILE A 42 -2.13 -22.85 -20.50
C ILE A 42 -2.00 -21.87 -21.67
N ASN A 43 -1.06 -20.92 -21.63
CA ASN A 43 -0.88 -19.93 -22.69
C ASN A 43 -0.21 -20.55 -23.92
N TYR A 44 0.78 -21.43 -23.73
CA TYR A 44 1.38 -22.22 -24.81
C TYR A 44 0.32 -23.04 -25.54
N ILE A 45 -0.57 -23.72 -24.81
CA ILE A 45 -1.56 -24.64 -25.39
C ILE A 45 -2.72 -23.89 -26.07
N ILE A 46 -3.13 -22.73 -25.55
CA ILE A 46 -4.07 -21.83 -26.25
C ILE A 46 -3.43 -21.29 -27.55
N ASN A 47 -2.16 -20.88 -27.50
CA ASN A 47 -1.41 -20.45 -28.68
C ASN A 47 -1.31 -21.58 -29.73
N GLN A 48 -1.03 -22.81 -29.29
CA GLN A 48 -0.98 -23.99 -30.17
C GLN A 48 -2.33 -24.25 -30.84
N GLY A 49 -3.46 -24.10 -30.12
CA GLY A 49 -4.80 -24.22 -30.71
C GLY A 49 -5.05 -23.22 -31.85
N VAL A 50 -4.57 -21.99 -31.73
CA VAL A 50 -4.66 -20.99 -32.81
C VAL A 50 -3.71 -21.31 -33.96
N ALA A 51 -2.49 -21.76 -33.70
CA ALA A 51 -1.54 -22.17 -34.75
C ALA A 51 -2.04 -23.39 -35.57
N LEU A 52 -2.73 -24.33 -34.93
CA LEU A 52 -3.42 -25.44 -35.61
C LEU A 52 -4.60 -24.90 -36.46
N THR A 53 -5.43 -24.02 -35.89
CA THR A 53 -6.54 -23.38 -36.59
C THR A 53 -6.07 -22.62 -37.85
N GLU A 54 -4.95 -21.89 -37.74
CA GLU A 54 -4.30 -21.18 -38.84
C GLU A 54 -3.89 -22.12 -39.97
N ALA A 55 -3.24 -23.24 -39.63
CA ALA A 55 -2.76 -24.22 -40.60
C ALA A 55 -3.92 -24.96 -41.31
N ASP A 56 -4.90 -25.45 -40.55
CA ASP A 56 -5.98 -26.29 -41.07
C ASP A 56 -7.00 -25.49 -41.89
N LEU A 57 -7.27 -24.24 -41.51
CA LEU A 57 -8.15 -23.32 -42.25
C LEU A 57 -7.40 -22.43 -43.25
N LYS A 58 -6.07 -22.47 -43.27
CA LYS A 58 -5.17 -21.71 -44.17
C LYS A 58 -5.40 -20.20 -44.08
N LEU A 59 -5.44 -19.69 -42.86
CA LEU A 59 -5.56 -18.25 -42.60
C LEU A 59 -4.29 -17.52 -43.01
N SER A 60 -4.42 -16.30 -43.54
CA SER A 60 -3.32 -15.46 -44.02
C SER A 60 -2.80 -14.45 -42.98
N ASP A 61 -3.68 -14.01 -42.07
CA ASP A 61 -3.41 -12.96 -41.10
C ASP A 61 -3.79 -13.40 -39.68
N VAL A 62 -2.83 -14.00 -38.99
CA VAL A 62 -2.96 -14.40 -37.58
C VAL A 62 -1.94 -13.64 -36.74
N LYS A 63 -2.35 -13.20 -35.55
CA LYS A 63 -1.49 -12.49 -34.60
C LYS A 63 -1.73 -12.93 -33.17
N VAL A 64 -0.65 -12.99 -32.40
CA VAL A 64 -0.67 -13.28 -30.96
C VAL A 64 -0.28 -12.03 -30.19
N LEU A 65 -1.06 -11.70 -29.17
CA LEU A 65 -0.94 -10.54 -28.30
C LEU A 65 -0.81 -11.07 -26.86
N SER A 66 0.42 -11.17 -26.36
CA SER A 66 0.74 -11.79 -25.06
C SER A 66 0.96 -10.77 -23.95
N SER A 67 0.89 -11.25 -22.70
CA SER A 67 1.11 -10.44 -21.48
C SER A 67 0.06 -9.34 -21.31
N ILE A 68 -1.21 -9.70 -21.51
CA ILE A 68 -2.38 -8.82 -21.41
C ILE A 68 -3.18 -9.21 -20.15
N ASP A 69 -2.75 -8.75 -18.98
CA ASP A 69 -3.21 -9.27 -17.67
C ASP A 69 -4.40 -8.52 -17.03
N SER A 70 -4.89 -7.47 -17.67
CA SER A 70 -5.81 -6.50 -17.07
C SER A 70 -6.87 -5.99 -18.05
N HIS A 71 -7.99 -5.51 -17.49
CA HIS A 71 -9.12 -4.97 -18.26
C HIS A 71 -8.67 -3.85 -19.22
N ASP A 72 -7.99 -2.83 -18.70
CA ASP A 72 -7.64 -1.63 -19.47
C ASP A 72 -6.61 -1.96 -20.56
N LEU A 73 -5.62 -2.79 -20.23
CA LEU A 73 -4.64 -3.28 -21.21
C LEU A 73 -5.30 -4.14 -22.29
N THR A 74 -6.30 -4.94 -21.95
CA THR A 74 -7.12 -5.68 -22.94
C THR A 74 -7.86 -4.71 -23.85
N TYR A 75 -8.53 -3.70 -23.27
CA TYR A 75 -9.35 -2.74 -24.01
C TYR A 75 -8.50 -1.96 -25.01
N ASP A 76 -7.41 -1.35 -24.55
CA ASP A 76 -6.49 -0.56 -25.38
C ASP A 76 -5.79 -1.42 -26.44
N THR A 77 -5.39 -2.65 -26.09
CA THR A 77 -4.74 -3.55 -27.04
C THR A 77 -5.69 -4.00 -28.14
N ILE A 78 -6.92 -4.43 -27.82
CA ILE A 78 -7.90 -4.81 -28.85
C ILE A 78 -8.27 -3.58 -29.69
N GLN A 79 -8.62 -2.45 -29.07
CA GLN A 79 -9.03 -1.23 -29.78
C GLN A 79 -7.94 -0.74 -30.74
N SER A 80 -6.68 -0.69 -30.31
CA SER A 80 -5.56 -0.27 -31.17
C SER A 80 -5.20 -1.26 -32.29
N ASN A 81 -5.70 -2.51 -32.25
CA ASN A 81 -5.59 -3.47 -33.34
C ASN A 81 -6.84 -3.51 -34.25
N ILE A 82 -7.95 -2.91 -33.82
CA ILE A 82 -9.12 -2.62 -34.68
C ILE A 82 -8.91 -1.30 -35.44
N ASP A 83 -8.49 -0.24 -34.75
CA ASP A 83 -8.43 1.13 -35.30
C ASP A 83 -7.11 1.43 -36.06
N ARG A 84 -6.25 0.43 -36.29
CA ARG A 84 -4.94 0.60 -36.96
C ARG A 84 -5.07 0.76 -38.48
N ASP A 85 -4.51 1.84 -39.00
CA ASP A 85 -4.33 2.05 -40.43
C ASP A 85 -3.54 0.88 -41.08
N GLY A 86 -4.15 0.22 -42.06
CA GLY A 86 -3.51 -0.76 -42.95
C GLY A 86 -3.80 -2.24 -42.65
N VAL A 87 -3.87 -2.66 -41.38
CA VAL A 87 -4.24 -4.03 -40.98
C VAL A 87 -5.18 -3.97 -39.78
N GLN A 88 -6.49 -4.04 -40.06
CA GLN A 88 -7.56 -4.12 -39.08
C GLN A 88 -7.89 -5.58 -38.80
N TYR A 89 -7.71 -6.03 -37.56
CA TYR A 89 -8.17 -7.35 -37.12
C TYR A 89 -9.69 -7.34 -36.93
N ASN A 90 -10.37 -8.37 -37.41
CA ASN A 90 -11.84 -8.46 -37.42
C ASN A 90 -12.37 -9.71 -36.69
N PHE A 91 -11.50 -10.52 -36.09
CA PHE A 91 -11.86 -11.58 -35.16
C PHE A 91 -10.86 -11.64 -34.00
N PHE A 92 -11.34 -11.58 -32.76
CA PHE A 92 -10.52 -11.67 -31.56
C PHE A 92 -10.88 -12.89 -30.71
N ILE A 93 -9.87 -13.65 -30.26
CA ILE A 93 -10.02 -14.74 -29.30
C ILE A 93 -9.38 -14.31 -27.98
N THR A 94 -10.09 -14.41 -26.86
CA THR A 94 -9.55 -14.07 -25.53
C THR A 94 -9.23 -15.33 -24.73
N SER A 95 -8.07 -15.40 -24.07
CA SER A 95 -7.66 -16.61 -23.33
C SER A 95 -8.19 -16.75 -21.89
N SER A 96 -8.70 -15.68 -21.27
CA SER A 96 -8.93 -15.63 -19.82
C SER A 96 -10.10 -14.74 -19.41
N LYS A 97 -10.58 -14.93 -18.18
CA LYS A 97 -11.67 -14.16 -17.56
C LYS A 97 -11.31 -12.68 -17.41
N VAL A 98 -10.03 -12.33 -17.25
CA VAL A 98 -9.58 -10.92 -17.15
C VAL A 98 -9.85 -10.10 -18.43
N HIS A 99 -9.94 -10.76 -19.58
CA HIS A 99 -10.24 -10.11 -20.86
C HIS A 99 -11.75 -9.91 -21.11
N ALA A 100 -12.60 -10.64 -20.38
CA ALA A 100 -13.98 -10.92 -20.78
C ALA A 100 -14.84 -9.66 -20.95
N ASP A 101 -14.88 -8.80 -19.93
CA ASP A 101 -15.74 -7.61 -19.97
C ASP A 101 -15.23 -6.57 -20.99
N ALA A 102 -13.91 -6.35 -21.10
CA ALA A 102 -13.32 -5.47 -22.11
C ALA A 102 -13.67 -5.90 -23.55
N ALA A 103 -13.58 -7.21 -23.84
CA ALA A 103 -13.97 -7.76 -25.13
C ALA A 103 -15.48 -7.60 -25.41
N ILE A 104 -16.34 -7.79 -24.40
CA ILE A 104 -17.79 -7.59 -24.53
C ILE A 104 -18.15 -6.12 -24.72
N GLU A 105 -17.43 -5.18 -24.10
CA GLU A 105 -17.61 -3.74 -24.32
C GLU A 105 -17.22 -3.33 -25.75
N LEU A 106 -16.08 -3.82 -26.24
CA LEU A 106 -15.65 -3.56 -27.61
C LEU A 106 -16.58 -4.22 -28.63
N ALA A 107 -17.12 -5.41 -28.35
CA ALA A 107 -18.11 -6.05 -29.21
C ALA A 107 -19.39 -5.23 -29.39
N LYS A 108 -19.82 -4.46 -28.36
CA LYS A 108 -20.94 -3.49 -28.48
C LYS A 108 -20.59 -2.30 -29.38
N LYS A 109 -19.34 -1.84 -29.35
CA LYS A 109 -18.85 -0.69 -30.14
C LYS A 109 -18.61 -1.07 -31.61
N TYR A 110 -18.07 -2.26 -31.86
CA TYR A 110 -17.64 -2.74 -33.18
C TYR A 110 -18.46 -3.94 -33.64
N SER A 111 -19.70 -3.71 -34.06
CA SER A 111 -20.62 -4.77 -34.52
C SER A 111 -20.15 -5.58 -35.74
N ASN A 112 -19.11 -5.10 -36.44
CA ASN A 112 -18.46 -5.75 -37.59
C ASN A 112 -17.22 -6.57 -37.22
N VAL A 113 -16.86 -6.65 -35.93
CA VAL A 113 -15.73 -7.44 -35.41
C VAL A 113 -16.28 -8.58 -34.58
N TYR A 114 -15.83 -9.80 -34.85
CA TYR A 114 -16.22 -11.01 -34.11
C TYR A 114 -15.35 -11.21 -32.87
N PHE A 115 -15.92 -11.82 -31.84
CA PHE A 115 -15.25 -12.12 -30.59
C PHE A 115 -15.56 -13.56 -30.14
N LEU A 116 -14.52 -14.30 -29.74
CA LEU A 116 -14.64 -15.55 -29.00
C LEU A 116 -14.11 -15.32 -27.59
N VAL A 117 -15.04 -15.23 -26.63
CA VAL A 117 -14.75 -14.80 -25.26
C VAL A 117 -14.66 -15.99 -24.32
N TYR A 118 -13.61 -16.06 -23.51
CA TYR A 118 -13.47 -17.10 -22.49
C TYR A 118 -14.30 -16.74 -21.25
N GLY A 119 -15.18 -17.64 -20.85
CA GLY A 119 -16.00 -17.50 -19.65
C GLY A 119 -17.43 -18.03 -19.80
N PHE A 120 -18.05 -18.27 -18.66
CA PHE A 120 -19.47 -18.61 -18.56
C PHE A 120 -20.28 -17.37 -18.19
N PHE A 121 -21.28 -17.02 -19.01
CA PHE A 121 -22.08 -15.81 -18.84
C PHE A 121 -23.56 -16.09 -18.49
N GLY A 122 -23.93 -17.37 -18.38
CA GLY A 122 -25.30 -17.81 -18.08
C GLY A 122 -26.33 -17.15 -19.00
N ASN A 123 -27.31 -16.46 -18.42
CA ASN A 123 -28.39 -15.78 -19.13
C ASN A 123 -28.10 -14.29 -19.45
N LYS A 124 -26.84 -13.81 -19.34
CA LYS A 124 -26.46 -12.43 -19.69
C LYS A 124 -26.62 -12.23 -21.19
N GLU A 125 -27.37 -11.20 -21.61
CA GLU A 125 -27.50 -10.87 -23.04
C GLU A 125 -26.15 -10.37 -23.58
N LEU A 126 -25.67 -10.99 -24.67
CA LEU A 126 -24.39 -10.69 -25.30
C LEU A 126 -24.58 -10.06 -26.69
N PRO A 127 -23.65 -9.19 -27.15
CA PRO A 127 -23.66 -8.66 -28.52
C PRO A 127 -23.62 -9.80 -29.55
N LYS A 128 -24.39 -9.70 -30.64
CA LYS A 128 -24.60 -10.81 -31.61
C LYS A 128 -23.33 -11.35 -32.29
N ASN A 129 -22.25 -10.57 -32.26
CA ASN A 129 -20.90 -10.86 -32.74
C ASN A 129 -20.00 -11.57 -31.71
N VAL A 130 -20.54 -11.97 -30.55
CA VAL A 130 -19.82 -12.69 -29.48
C VAL A 130 -20.22 -14.17 -29.45
N ALA A 131 -19.24 -15.06 -29.55
CA ALA A 131 -19.31 -16.45 -29.13
C ALA A 131 -18.57 -16.59 -27.80
N THR A 132 -18.87 -17.63 -27.03
CA THR A 132 -18.25 -17.86 -25.73
C THR A 132 -17.81 -19.31 -25.56
N TYR A 133 -16.72 -19.52 -24.83
CA TYR A 133 -16.25 -20.86 -24.49
C TYR A 133 -15.76 -20.93 -23.05
N TYR A 134 -15.97 -22.07 -22.40
CA TYR A 134 -15.54 -22.34 -21.02
C TYR A 134 -15.37 -23.84 -20.83
N ASP A 135 -14.49 -24.23 -19.91
CA ASP A 135 -14.13 -25.62 -19.67
C ASP A 135 -14.73 -26.17 -18.37
N ASN A 136 -14.62 -27.49 -18.20
CA ASN A 136 -15.11 -28.21 -17.02
C ASN A 136 -13.95 -28.68 -16.12
N PRO A 137 -13.41 -27.81 -15.23
CA PRO A 137 -12.30 -28.18 -14.36
C PRO A 137 -12.61 -29.35 -13.41
N MET A 138 -13.89 -29.57 -13.04
CA MET A 138 -14.26 -30.66 -12.13
C MET A 138 -14.09 -32.04 -12.79
N SER A 139 -14.52 -32.21 -14.04
CA SER A 139 -14.28 -33.47 -14.78
C SER A 139 -12.78 -33.72 -14.97
N TYR A 140 -12.03 -32.67 -15.29
CA TYR A 140 -10.59 -32.69 -15.53
C TYR A 140 -9.83 -33.18 -14.28
N PHE A 141 -10.06 -32.54 -13.13
CA PHE A 141 -9.40 -32.91 -11.88
C PHE A 141 -9.93 -34.22 -11.31
N TYR A 142 -11.20 -34.59 -11.51
CA TYR A 142 -11.69 -35.94 -11.23
C TYR A 142 -10.92 -37.01 -12.00
N MET A 143 -10.70 -36.82 -13.30
CA MET A 143 -10.00 -37.80 -14.11
C MET A 143 -8.52 -37.94 -13.73
N LEU A 144 -7.85 -36.82 -13.40
CA LEU A 144 -6.51 -36.84 -12.78
C LEU A 144 -6.52 -37.59 -11.43
N GLY A 145 -7.50 -37.33 -10.58
CA GLY A 145 -7.69 -38.00 -9.30
C GLY A 145 -7.89 -39.52 -9.46
N TYR A 146 -8.67 -39.95 -10.45
CA TYR A 146 -8.88 -41.37 -10.76
C TYR A 146 -7.57 -42.05 -11.18
N ILE A 147 -6.80 -41.42 -12.07
CA ILE A 147 -5.48 -41.89 -12.46
C ILE A 147 -4.58 -42.01 -11.21
N ALA A 148 -4.57 -41.00 -10.35
CA ALA A 148 -3.76 -40.98 -9.14
C ALA A 148 -4.14 -42.09 -8.13
N GLY A 149 -5.42 -42.25 -7.83
CA GLY A 149 -5.93 -43.28 -6.94
C GLY A 149 -5.75 -44.71 -7.46
N SER A 150 -5.70 -44.87 -8.80
CA SER A 150 -5.37 -46.16 -9.41
C SER A 150 -3.91 -46.57 -9.22
N PHE A 151 -3.01 -45.61 -9.00
CA PHE A 151 -1.56 -45.81 -8.90
C PHE A 151 -1.02 -45.77 -7.47
N SER A 152 -1.59 -44.94 -6.59
CA SER A 152 -1.08 -44.73 -5.23
C SER A 152 -2.15 -44.72 -4.13
N GLU A 153 -1.74 -45.15 -2.93
CA GLU A 153 -2.51 -45.05 -1.70
C GLU A 153 -2.40 -43.69 -1.00
N ASN A 154 -1.34 -42.90 -1.23
CA ASN A 154 -1.17 -41.58 -0.62
C ASN A 154 -0.74 -40.57 -1.70
N VAL A 155 -1.64 -39.67 -2.05
CA VAL A 155 -1.48 -38.68 -3.13
C VAL A 155 -1.42 -37.28 -2.54
N GLY A 156 -0.48 -36.47 -3.04
CA GLY A 156 -0.39 -35.04 -2.73
C GLY A 156 -1.04 -34.17 -3.80
N LEU A 157 -1.65 -33.06 -3.39
CA LEU A 157 -2.18 -32.04 -4.29
C LEU A 157 -1.88 -30.65 -3.74
N VAL A 158 -1.28 -29.79 -4.56
CA VAL A 158 -1.13 -28.36 -4.25
C VAL A 158 -2.18 -27.57 -5.03
N VAL A 159 -2.87 -26.66 -4.35
CA VAL A 159 -3.88 -25.77 -4.96
C VAL A 159 -3.63 -24.31 -4.54
N PRO A 160 -4.21 -23.32 -5.24
CA PRO A 160 -4.33 -21.97 -4.69
C PRO A 160 -5.17 -22.00 -3.41
N GLY A 161 -6.41 -22.50 -3.50
CA GLY A 161 -7.39 -22.39 -2.43
C GLY A 161 -7.83 -20.93 -2.16
N PRO A 162 -8.74 -20.71 -1.19
CA PRO A 162 -9.24 -19.38 -0.88
C PRO A 162 -8.13 -18.37 -0.50
N PRO A 163 -8.23 -17.09 -0.90
CA PRO A 163 -9.36 -16.46 -1.59
C PRO A 163 -9.33 -16.62 -3.13
N VAL A 164 -8.32 -17.30 -3.69
CA VAL A 164 -8.09 -17.35 -5.15
C VAL A 164 -8.98 -18.38 -5.85
N GLU A 165 -9.14 -19.56 -5.25
CA GLU A 165 -9.99 -20.65 -5.78
C GLU A 165 -10.80 -21.28 -4.64
N ASN A 166 -12.06 -21.66 -4.89
CA ASN A 166 -12.80 -22.53 -3.97
C ASN A 166 -12.27 -23.98 -4.03
N TYR A 167 -12.65 -24.87 -3.12
CA TYR A 167 -12.07 -26.23 -3.06
C TYR A 167 -12.66 -27.23 -4.07
N TYR A 168 -13.36 -26.80 -5.12
CA TYR A 168 -13.91 -27.71 -6.15
C TYR A 168 -12.84 -28.57 -6.82
N THR A 169 -11.64 -28.04 -7.02
CA THR A 169 -10.47 -28.76 -7.54
C THR A 169 -10.11 -29.93 -6.63
N SER A 170 -9.90 -29.66 -5.34
CA SER A 170 -9.58 -30.68 -4.33
C SER A 170 -10.68 -31.72 -4.18
N ASN A 171 -11.95 -31.27 -4.18
CA ASN A 171 -13.11 -32.12 -3.94
C ASN A 171 -13.37 -33.07 -5.14
N SER A 172 -13.27 -32.57 -6.37
CA SER A 172 -13.39 -33.40 -7.58
C SER A 172 -12.22 -34.38 -7.75
N PHE A 173 -10.99 -33.94 -7.50
CA PHE A 173 -9.80 -34.81 -7.48
C PHE A 173 -9.92 -35.92 -6.41
N PHE A 174 -10.44 -35.60 -5.23
CA PHE A 174 -10.73 -36.58 -4.18
C PHE A 174 -11.80 -37.59 -4.60
N ALA A 175 -12.87 -37.14 -5.26
CA ALA A 175 -13.89 -38.04 -5.80
C ALA A 175 -13.31 -39.02 -6.83
N GLY A 176 -12.41 -38.55 -7.70
CA GLY A 176 -11.64 -39.39 -8.61
C GLY A 176 -10.83 -40.46 -7.90
N ILE A 177 -10.03 -40.06 -6.90
CA ILE A 177 -9.21 -40.98 -6.09
C ILE A 177 -10.09 -42.09 -5.48
N LYS A 178 -11.22 -41.72 -4.89
CA LYS A 178 -12.12 -42.68 -4.23
C LYS A 178 -12.88 -43.59 -5.19
N ALA A 179 -13.18 -43.12 -6.40
CA ALA A 179 -13.75 -43.94 -7.46
C ALA A 179 -12.76 -45.02 -7.97
N ALA A 180 -11.47 -44.69 -8.06
CA ALA A 180 -10.43 -45.66 -8.42
C ALA A 180 -10.06 -46.60 -7.27
N ASN A 181 -9.84 -46.07 -6.06
CA ASN A 181 -9.48 -46.83 -4.87
C ASN A 181 -10.02 -46.17 -3.59
N LYS A 182 -10.98 -46.84 -2.93
CA LYS A 182 -11.61 -46.34 -1.70
C LYS A 182 -10.63 -46.16 -0.53
N ASN A 183 -9.53 -46.90 -0.51
CA ASN A 183 -8.53 -46.84 0.56
C ASN A 183 -7.54 -45.68 0.39
N SER A 184 -7.35 -45.17 -0.83
CA SER A 184 -6.40 -44.10 -1.11
C SER A 184 -6.75 -42.79 -0.42
N LYS A 185 -5.74 -42.03 -0.01
CA LYS A 185 -5.84 -40.77 0.73
C LYS A 185 -5.32 -39.61 -0.11
N LEU A 186 -5.96 -38.46 0.06
CA LEU A 186 -5.52 -37.19 -0.53
C LEU A 186 -5.01 -36.27 0.57
N HIS A 187 -3.83 -35.68 0.35
CA HIS A 187 -3.20 -34.68 1.19
C HIS A 187 -3.14 -33.36 0.41
N VAL A 188 -3.76 -32.30 0.93
CA VAL A 188 -3.86 -31.00 0.25
C VAL A 188 -3.08 -29.94 1.00
N VAL A 189 -2.32 -29.13 0.27
CA VAL A 189 -1.76 -27.85 0.75
C VAL A 189 -2.25 -26.73 -0.14
N ALA A 190 -2.71 -25.63 0.46
CA ALA A 190 -3.11 -24.41 -0.24
C ALA A 190 -2.00 -23.36 -0.22
N THR A 191 -1.93 -22.51 -1.24
CA THR A 191 -0.84 -21.53 -1.47
C THR A 191 -1.32 -20.09 -1.64
N SER A 192 -2.64 -19.88 -1.77
CA SER A 192 -3.27 -18.60 -2.08
C SER A 192 -2.77 -17.94 -3.38
N SER A 193 -2.21 -18.71 -4.31
CA SER A 193 -1.74 -18.26 -5.63
C SER A 193 -1.79 -19.39 -6.66
N TYR A 194 -2.06 -19.06 -7.92
CA TYR A 194 -1.83 -19.97 -9.05
C TYR A 194 -0.36 -20.01 -9.49
N ASP A 195 0.44 -18.99 -9.16
CA ASP A 195 1.80 -18.77 -9.67
C ASP A 195 2.64 -17.95 -8.66
N ASP A 196 3.07 -18.55 -7.55
CA ASP A 196 4.12 -18.00 -6.67
C ASP A 196 5.05 -19.14 -6.24
N ASP A 197 6.28 -19.11 -6.75
CA ASP A 197 7.25 -20.19 -6.61
C ASP A 197 7.68 -20.43 -5.15
N ASP A 198 7.72 -19.40 -4.32
CA ASP A 198 8.14 -19.48 -2.92
C ASP A 198 7.12 -20.25 -2.07
N THR A 199 5.82 -19.93 -2.22
CA THR A 199 4.74 -20.69 -1.56
C THR A 199 4.56 -22.09 -2.15
N ALA A 200 4.67 -22.24 -3.47
CA ALA A 200 4.61 -23.54 -4.15
C ALA A 200 5.71 -24.49 -3.68
N ASN A 201 6.96 -24.01 -3.55
CA ASN A 201 8.08 -24.80 -3.03
C ASN A 201 7.83 -25.24 -1.59
N GLY A 202 7.44 -24.32 -0.70
CA GLY A 202 7.12 -24.65 0.68
C GLY A 202 5.98 -25.65 0.84
N ALA A 203 4.91 -25.52 0.03
CA ALA A 203 3.82 -26.48 -0.04
C ALA A 203 4.29 -27.86 -0.53
N ALA A 204 5.17 -27.92 -1.53
CA ALA A 204 5.80 -29.17 -1.95
C ALA A 204 6.65 -29.81 -0.84
N GLN A 205 7.43 -29.02 -0.07
CA GLN A 205 8.19 -29.55 1.07
C GLN A 205 7.29 -30.14 2.17
N MET A 206 6.10 -29.56 2.40
CA MET A 206 5.12 -30.14 3.34
C MET A 206 4.62 -31.52 2.87
N LEU A 207 4.34 -31.67 1.57
CA LEU A 207 3.91 -32.96 1.00
C LEU A 207 5.07 -33.98 0.90
N LEU A 208 6.31 -33.51 0.76
CA LEU A 208 7.53 -34.34 0.77
C LEU A 208 7.95 -34.79 2.19
N ASN A 209 7.17 -34.48 3.24
CA ASN A 209 7.42 -35.00 4.57
C ASN A 209 7.35 -36.56 4.55
N PRO A 210 8.44 -37.27 4.94
CA PRO A 210 8.47 -38.74 4.97
C PRO A 210 7.32 -39.39 5.75
N ASP A 211 6.79 -38.72 6.79
CA ASP A 211 5.69 -39.24 7.61
C ASP A 211 4.37 -39.38 6.83
N LEU A 212 4.20 -38.66 5.71
CA LEU A 212 3.01 -38.74 4.85
C LEU A 212 3.09 -39.87 3.81
N ASN A 213 4.29 -40.40 3.54
CA ASN A 213 4.55 -41.45 2.56
C ASN A 213 3.91 -41.20 1.16
N ILE A 214 3.92 -39.95 0.71
CA ILE A 214 3.40 -39.55 -0.60
C ILE A 214 4.44 -39.83 -1.68
N ASN A 215 4.06 -40.58 -2.72
CA ASN A 215 4.92 -40.94 -3.85
C ASN A 215 4.44 -40.37 -5.20
N LEU A 216 3.26 -39.74 -5.23
CA LEU A 216 2.64 -39.15 -6.40
C LEU A 216 2.04 -37.79 -6.02
N VAL A 217 2.32 -36.77 -6.82
CA VAL A 217 1.78 -35.41 -6.66
C VAL A 217 1.03 -34.92 -7.90
N SER A 218 0.09 -34.01 -7.72
CA SER A 218 -0.39 -33.12 -8.78
C SER A 218 -0.55 -31.70 -8.23
N THR A 219 -0.92 -30.75 -9.08
CA THR A 219 -1.15 -29.36 -8.70
C THR A 219 -2.26 -28.74 -9.56
N SER A 220 -2.86 -27.64 -9.13
CA SER A 220 -3.67 -26.77 -10.02
C SER A 220 -3.00 -25.42 -10.33
N GLN A 221 -1.73 -25.28 -9.99
CA GLN A 221 -0.89 -24.14 -10.35
C GLN A 221 -0.59 -24.10 -11.86
N THR A 222 -0.24 -22.93 -12.38
CA THR A 222 0.07 -22.72 -13.81
C THR A 222 1.33 -23.46 -14.25
N ASN A 223 2.28 -23.63 -13.34
CA ASN A 223 3.63 -24.12 -13.62
C ASN A 223 3.91 -25.51 -12.98
N MET A 224 5.00 -26.16 -13.41
CA MET A 224 5.37 -27.53 -12.98
C MET A 224 6.34 -27.59 -11.79
N LEU A 225 6.51 -26.52 -11.01
CA LEU A 225 7.48 -26.48 -9.91
C LEU A 225 7.24 -27.58 -8.87
N VAL A 226 5.98 -27.77 -8.44
CA VAL A 226 5.61 -28.81 -7.46
C VAL A 226 5.94 -30.22 -7.97
N PRO A 227 5.47 -30.66 -9.17
CA PRO A 227 5.95 -31.89 -9.82
C PRO A 227 7.47 -32.03 -9.92
N ARG A 228 8.19 -30.96 -10.30
CA ARG A 228 9.64 -30.97 -10.46
C ARG A 228 10.37 -31.30 -9.14
N LEU A 229 9.93 -30.73 -8.03
CA LEU A 229 10.49 -31.01 -6.70
C LEU A 229 10.27 -32.47 -6.27
N PHE A 230 9.20 -33.11 -6.72
CA PHE A 230 8.98 -34.55 -6.55
C PHE A 230 9.92 -35.39 -7.44
N PHE A 231 10.16 -34.96 -8.69
CA PHE A 231 11.11 -35.64 -9.58
C PHE A 231 12.55 -35.65 -9.04
N ASP A 232 12.96 -34.60 -8.35
CA ASP A 232 14.26 -34.48 -7.66
C ASP A 232 14.40 -35.46 -6.49
N LYS A 233 13.28 -35.92 -5.91
CA LYS A 233 13.20 -37.00 -4.92
C LYS A 233 12.95 -38.38 -5.53
N THR A 234 13.06 -38.51 -6.85
CA THR A 234 12.75 -39.74 -7.62
C THR A 234 11.30 -40.23 -7.51
N LEU A 235 10.37 -39.33 -7.17
CA LEU A 235 8.94 -39.58 -7.10
C LEU A 235 8.24 -39.20 -8.42
N PHE A 236 6.92 -39.40 -8.47
CA PHE A 236 6.10 -39.26 -9.68
C PHE A 236 5.13 -38.06 -9.59
N ALA A 237 4.62 -37.64 -10.74
CA ALA A 237 3.59 -36.59 -10.80
C ALA A 237 2.57 -36.80 -11.93
N LEU A 238 1.48 -36.03 -11.89
CA LEU A 238 0.54 -35.85 -13.01
C LEU A 238 0.58 -34.42 -13.54
N GLY A 239 0.56 -34.27 -14.87
CA GLY A 239 0.50 -32.96 -15.54
C GLY A 239 -0.94 -32.44 -15.62
N SER A 240 -1.13 -31.18 -15.25
CA SER A 240 -2.46 -30.60 -14.94
C SER A 240 -2.71 -29.18 -15.47
N ASN A 241 -1.71 -28.52 -16.05
CA ASN A 241 -1.85 -27.18 -16.64
C ASN A 241 -2.30 -27.20 -18.12
N GLY A 242 -2.61 -28.38 -18.67
CA GLY A 242 -3.03 -28.58 -20.06
C GLY A 242 -1.93 -28.93 -21.06
N PHE A 243 -0.65 -28.89 -20.68
CA PHE A 243 0.48 -29.22 -21.57
C PHE A 243 0.92 -30.71 -21.45
N PRO A 244 1.36 -31.37 -22.55
CA PRO A 244 1.88 -32.74 -22.54
C PRO A 244 3.28 -32.84 -21.91
N HIS A 245 3.34 -32.95 -20.58
CA HIS A 245 4.60 -32.89 -19.83
C HIS A 245 5.52 -34.11 -19.97
N SER A 246 5.02 -35.23 -20.49
CA SER A 246 5.86 -36.40 -20.82
C SER A 246 6.98 -36.05 -21.81
N ILE A 247 6.78 -35.06 -22.69
CA ILE A 247 7.77 -34.60 -23.68
C ILE A 247 9.03 -34.03 -23.00
N ILE A 248 8.87 -33.42 -21.82
CA ILE A 248 9.96 -32.73 -21.10
C ILE A 248 10.53 -33.62 -19.99
N TYR A 249 9.66 -34.24 -19.19
CA TYR A 249 10.04 -34.96 -17.96
C TYR A 249 10.01 -36.48 -18.13
N GLY A 250 9.58 -36.98 -19.28
CA GLY A 250 9.45 -38.40 -19.57
C GLY A 250 8.46 -39.11 -18.64
N ASN A 251 8.66 -40.41 -18.51
CA ASN A 251 7.78 -41.34 -17.78
C ASN A 251 7.63 -41.07 -16.26
N LYS A 252 8.32 -40.07 -15.69
CA LYS A 252 8.07 -39.60 -14.31
C LYS A 252 6.73 -38.85 -14.19
N VAL A 253 6.30 -38.22 -15.27
CA VAL A 253 4.90 -37.80 -15.46
C VAL A 253 4.15 -39.06 -15.87
N LEU A 254 3.17 -39.48 -15.07
CA LEU A 254 2.45 -40.73 -15.36
C LEU A 254 1.42 -40.54 -16.50
N GLN A 255 0.79 -39.36 -16.52
CA GLN A 255 -0.18 -38.91 -17.51
C GLN A 255 -0.33 -37.38 -17.37
N SER A 256 -0.64 -36.69 -18.47
CA SER A 256 -1.07 -35.28 -18.49
C SER A 256 -2.37 -35.15 -19.27
N ILE A 257 -3.35 -34.42 -18.75
CA ILE A 257 -4.58 -34.17 -19.51
C ILE A 257 -4.38 -32.90 -20.35
N VAL A 258 -4.23 -33.11 -21.65
CA VAL A 258 -4.01 -32.07 -22.66
C VAL A 258 -5.32 -31.38 -23.00
N ARG A 259 -5.28 -30.07 -23.21
CA ARG A 259 -6.43 -29.24 -23.61
C ARG A 259 -6.33 -28.88 -25.08
N ASP A 260 -7.25 -29.33 -25.91
CA ASP A 260 -7.19 -29.08 -27.35
C ASP A 260 -8.12 -27.93 -27.79
N TYR A 261 -7.59 -26.71 -27.73
CA TYR A 261 -8.33 -25.51 -28.12
C TYR A 261 -8.62 -25.41 -29.63
N SER A 262 -7.93 -26.18 -30.49
CA SER A 262 -8.18 -26.18 -31.94
C SER A 262 -9.63 -26.52 -32.26
N ILE A 263 -10.21 -27.50 -31.55
CA ILE A 263 -11.60 -27.97 -31.70
C ILE A 263 -12.60 -26.81 -31.59
N THR A 264 -12.41 -25.91 -30.63
CA THR A 264 -13.29 -24.75 -30.42
C THR A 264 -12.97 -23.62 -31.40
N PHE A 265 -11.67 -23.34 -31.60
CA PHE A 265 -11.23 -22.20 -32.40
C PHE A 265 -11.51 -22.40 -33.90
N GLU A 266 -11.27 -23.60 -34.43
CA GLU A 266 -11.64 -23.97 -35.81
C GLU A 266 -13.14 -23.89 -36.02
N HIS A 267 -13.95 -24.45 -35.11
CA HIS A 267 -15.41 -24.44 -35.25
C HIS A 267 -15.94 -23.01 -35.33
N VAL A 268 -15.52 -22.12 -34.42
CA VAL A 268 -15.93 -20.71 -34.42
C VAL A 268 -15.45 -19.99 -35.68
N THR A 269 -14.20 -20.23 -36.09
CA THR A 269 -13.63 -19.64 -37.31
C THR A 269 -14.39 -20.09 -38.56
N GLN A 270 -14.78 -21.37 -38.65
CA GLN A 270 -15.61 -21.91 -39.72
C GLN A 270 -17.02 -21.28 -39.73
N LEU A 271 -17.65 -21.04 -38.58
CA LEU A 271 -18.94 -20.33 -38.51
C LEU A 271 -18.85 -18.91 -39.06
N ILE A 272 -17.74 -18.20 -38.82
CA ILE A 272 -17.51 -16.87 -39.39
C ILE A 272 -17.26 -16.97 -40.90
N LEU A 273 -16.33 -17.84 -41.34
CA LEU A 273 -16.00 -18.00 -42.76
C LEU A 273 -17.19 -18.42 -43.63
N ASN A 274 -18.15 -19.16 -43.08
CA ASN A 274 -19.33 -19.65 -43.79
C ASN A 274 -20.57 -18.76 -43.63
N ASP A 275 -20.44 -17.58 -43.01
CA ASP A 275 -21.55 -16.65 -42.72
C ASP A 275 -22.70 -17.28 -41.88
N THR A 276 -22.38 -18.29 -41.06
CA THR A 276 -23.32 -19.01 -40.18
C THR A 276 -23.18 -18.66 -38.70
N PHE A 277 -22.39 -17.64 -38.36
CA PHE A 277 -22.26 -17.12 -36.99
C PHE A 277 -23.54 -16.42 -36.54
N VAL A 278 -24.39 -17.14 -35.80
CA VAL A 278 -25.68 -16.64 -35.27
C VAL A 278 -25.94 -17.16 -33.85
N ASN A 279 -26.84 -16.49 -33.12
CA ASN A 279 -27.36 -16.91 -31.82
C ASN A 279 -26.32 -17.08 -30.70
N ASN A 280 -25.24 -16.28 -30.73
CA ASN A 280 -24.20 -16.25 -29.69
C ASN A 280 -23.66 -17.66 -29.31
N PRO A 281 -22.94 -18.34 -30.22
CA PRO A 281 -22.52 -19.72 -30.02
C PRO A 281 -21.78 -19.96 -28.70
N VAL A 282 -22.17 -21.00 -27.96
CA VAL A 282 -21.59 -21.38 -26.67
C VAL A 282 -20.92 -22.75 -26.78
N PHE A 283 -19.63 -22.81 -26.46
CA PHE A 283 -18.81 -24.03 -26.52
C PHE A 283 -18.41 -24.47 -25.11
N TYR A 284 -18.95 -25.63 -24.70
CA TYR A 284 -18.63 -26.24 -23.41
C TYR A 284 -17.52 -27.28 -23.58
N CYS A 285 -16.33 -26.98 -23.10
CA CYS A 285 -15.11 -27.74 -23.35
C CYS A 285 -14.90 -28.85 -22.28
N ASP A 286 -14.91 -30.13 -22.69
CA ASP A 286 -14.87 -31.29 -21.78
C ASP A 286 -14.33 -32.56 -22.52
N PHE A 287 -14.40 -33.75 -21.90
CA PHE A 287 -14.05 -35.02 -22.54
C PHE A 287 -15.04 -35.45 -23.63
N HIS A 288 -16.33 -35.14 -23.48
CA HIS A 288 -17.39 -35.63 -24.38
C HIS A 288 -17.26 -35.11 -25.82
N ASN A 289 -16.72 -33.89 -26.01
CA ASN A 289 -16.39 -33.32 -27.32
C ASN A 289 -14.91 -33.42 -27.69
N GLY A 290 -14.13 -34.17 -26.90
CA GLY A 290 -12.71 -34.42 -27.16
C GLY A 290 -11.79 -33.25 -26.88
N PHE A 291 -12.24 -32.17 -26.22
CA PHE A 291 -11.38 -31.05 -25.82
C PHE A 291 -10.32 -31.50 -24.80
N TYR A 292 -10.71 -32.31 -23.81
CA TYR A 292 -9.75 -32.94 -22.91
C TYR A 292 -9.27 -34.28 -23.51
N LYS A 293 -7.96 -34.43 -23.66
CA LYS A 293 -7.28 -35.61 -24.22
C LYS A 293 -6.20 -36.11 -23.28
N PHE A 294 -5.92 -37.40 -23.30
CA PHE A 294 -4.73 -37.97 -22.65
C PHE A 294 -3.53 -37.89 -23.60
N GLU A 295 -2.33 -37.67 -23.07
CA GLU A 295 -1.09 -38.02 -23.77
C GLU A 295 -0.81 -39.54 -23.64
N ASP A 296 0.30 -40.01 -24.21
CA ASP A 296 0.72 -41.40 -24.06
C ASP A 296 0.97 -41.72 -22.58
N PHE A 297 0.35 -42.79 -22.08
CA PHE A 297 0.54 -43.24 -20.70
C PHE A 297 1.99 -43.67 -20.44
N SER A 298 2.54 -43.26 -19.30
CA SER A 298 3.82 -43.77 -18.81
C SER A 298 3.80 -45.29 -18.70
N PHE A 299 4.90 -45.95 -19.09
CA PHE A 299 5.04 -47.42 -18.98
C PHE A 299 4.97 -47.93 -17.52
N LEU A 300 5.01 -47.03 -16.53
CA LEU A 300 4.83 -47.33 -15.11
C LEU A 300 3.38 -47.62 -14.74
N ILE A 301 2.40 -47.16 -15.53
CA ILE A 301 1.00 -47.55 -15.38
C ILE A 301 0.79 -48.88 -16.10
N ASN A 302 0.31 -49.90 -15.38
CA ASN A 302 0.10 -51.22 -15.94
C ASN A 302 -1.15 -51.25 -16.85
N LYS A 303 -1.21 -52.22 -17.76
CA LYS A 303 -2.30 -52.30 -18.75
C LYS A 303 -3.69 -52.38 -18.11
N THR A 304 -3.86 -53.10 -17.00
CA THR A 304 -5.15 -53.21 -16.30
C THR A 304 -5.62 -51.88 -15.72
N GLN A 305 -4.69 -51.03 -15.24
CA GLN A 305 -4.97 -49.65 -14.84
C GLN A 305 -5.38 -48.82 -16.05
N VAL A 306 -4.64 -48.86 -17.16
CA VAL A 306 -4.98 -48.14 -18.41
C VAL A 306 -6.37 -48.55 -18.93
N ASP A 307 -6.68 -49.85 -18.96
CA ASP A 307 -7.99 -50.37 -19.40
C ASP A 307 -9.13 -49.85 -18.48
N SER A 308 -8.88 -49.70 -17.17
CA SER A 308 -9.84 -49.15 -16.20
C SER A 308 -10.01 -47.63 -16.33
N ILE A 309 -8.90 -46.89 -16.49
CA ILE A 309 -8.87 -45.44 -16.72
C ILE A 309 -9.63 -45.09 -18.01
N ASN A 310 -9.42 -45.84 -19.09
CA ASN A 310 -10.14 -45.66 -20.35
C ASN A 310 -11.63 -45.98 -20.22
N LYS A 311 -12.01 -47.00 -19.43
CA LYS A 311 -13.42 -47.30 -19.15
C LYS A 311 -14.11 -46.15 -18.40
N GLU A 312 -13.43 -45.52 -17.45
CA GLU A 312 -13.95 -44.35 -16.75
C GLU A 312 -14.06 -43.13 -17.67
N LEU A 313 -13.07 -42.91 -18.55
CA LEU A 313 -13.14 -41.88 -19.59
C LEU A 313 -14.38 -42.03 -20.49
N GLU A 314 -14.68 -43.25 -20.96
CA GLU A 314 -15.89 -43.50 -21.76
C GLU A 314 -17.18 -43.30 -20.95
N SER A 315 -17.16 -43.51 -19.63
CA SER A 315 -18.27 -43.16 -18.72
C SER A 315 -18.52 -41.65 -18.69
N LEU A 316 -17.46 -40.83 -18.58
CA LEU A 316 -17.56 -39.37 -18.63
C LEU A 316 -18.04 -38.88 -20.00
N LYS A 317 -17.53 -39.45 -21.10
CA LYS A 317 -17.99 -39.13 -22.47
C LYS A 317 -19.46 -39.46 -22.71
N ALA A 318 -19.99 -40.50 -22.05
CA ALA A 318 -21.40 -40.84 -22.09
C ALA A 318 -22.30 -39.87 -21.27
N GLY A 319 -21.72 -38.87 -20.60
CA GLY A 319 -22.43 -37.85 -19.84
C GLY A 319 -22.60 -38.16 -18.35
N ASN A 320 -21.94 -39.18 -17.81
CA ASN A 320 -21.96 -39.42 -16.36
C ASN A 320 -21.10 -38.37 -15.62
N THR A 321 -21.60 -37.87 -14.49
CA THR A 321 -20.96 -36.81 -13.71
C THR A 321 -20.62 -37.24 -12.27
N PRO A 322 -19.79 -38.29 -12.07
CA PRO A 322 -19.46 -38.83 -10.74
C PRO A 322 -18.78 -37.80 -9.83
N TYR A 323 -18.09 -36.81 -10.42
CA TYR A 323 -17.44 -35.69 -9.72
C TYR A 323 -18.41 -34.70 -9.05
N LEU A 324 -19.72 -34.80 -9.32
CA LEU A 324 -20.77 -34.03 -8.64
C LEU A 324 -21.38 -34.78 -7.45
N CYS A 325 -21.00 -36.04 -7.22
CA CYS A 325 -21.53 -36.88 -6.15
C CYS A 325 -20.53 -37.02 -5.00
N ASP A 326 -21.04 -37.10 -3.77
CA ASP A 326 -20.20 -37.37 -2.61
C ASP A 326 -19.55 -38.76 -2.73
N PRO A 327 -18.21 -38.86 -2.64
CA PRO A 327 -17.50 -40.12 -2.83
C PRO A 327 -17.53 -41.06 -1.61
N ILE A 328 -18.11 -40.63 -0.50
CA ILE A 328 -18.30 -41.41 0.74
C ILE A 328 -19.80 -41.66 0.97
N GLU A 329 -20.64 -40.65 0.82
CA GLU A 329 -22.10 -40.74 0.99
C GLU A 329 -22.83 -41.03 -0.33
N ASN A 330 -22.96 -42.33 -0.64
CA ASN A 330 -23.67 -42.81 -1.84
C ASN A 330 -25.02 -42.11 -2.07
N GLY A 331 -25.17 -41.45 -3.23
CA GLY A 331 -26.42 -40.85 -3.69
C GLY A 331 -26.61 -39.37 -3.34
N ASN A 332 -25.69 -38.76 -2.60
CA ASN A 332 -25.68 -37.33 -2.34
C ASN A 332 -24.99 -36.58 -3.50
N CYS A 333 -25.74 -36.26 -4.56
CA CYS A 333 -25.23 -35.56 -5.75
C CYS A 333 -25.72 -34.11 -5.82
N LYS A 334 -24.80 -33.20 -6.16
CA LYS A 334 -24.98 -31.75 -6.20
C LYS A 334 -25.14 -31.28 -7.65
N THR A 335 -25.70 -30.08 -7.85
CA THR A 335 -25.59 -29.38 -9.15
C THR A 335 -24.17 -28.83 -9.35
N TYR A 336 -23.81 -28.49 -10.58
CA TYR A 336 -22.49 -27.93 -10.91
C TYR A 336 -22.18 -26.64 -10.13
N ASP A 337 -23.17 -25.75 -9.98
CA ASP A 337 -23.03 -24.52 -9.20
C ASP A 337 -22.89 -24.81 -7.70
N GLN A 338 -23.64 -25.79 -7.18
CA GLN A 338 -23.50 -26.24 -5.78
C GLN A 338 -22.17 -26.93 -5.51
N ALA A 339 -21.52 -27.54 -6.50
CA ALA A 339 -20.21 -28.17 -6.35
C ALA A 339 -19.05 -27.17 -6.28
N HIS A 340 -19.27 -25.88 -6.55
CA HIS A 340 -18.28 -24.80 -6.35
C HIS A 340 -18.13 -24.40 -4.87
N GLU A 341 -18.09 -25.39 -3.97
CA GLU A 341 -18.10 -25.20 -2.51
C GLU A 341 -16.82 -24.52 -2.01
N ALA A 342 -17.00 -23.55 -1.11
CA ALA A 342 -15.89 -22.87 -0.44
C ALA A 342 -15.15 -23.77 0.57
N ASP A 343 -15.76 -24.89 0.98
CA ASP A 343 -15.23 -25.82 1.97
C ASP A 343 -14.58 -27.06 1.34
N ILE A 344 -13.51 -27.54 1.96
CA ILE A 344 -12.82 -28.77 1.56
C ILE A 344 -13.55 -30.00 2.12
N HIS A 345 -13.65 -31.07 1.32
CA HIS A 345 -14.36 -32.29 1.72
C HIS A 345 -13.72 -32.93 2.96
N PRO A 346 -14.50 -33.33 4.00
CA PRO A 346 -13.95 -33.80 5.28
C PRO A 346 -13.16 -35.12 5.19
N GLY A 347 -13.26 -35.86 4.08
CA GLY A 347 -12.45 -37.05 3.81
C GLY A 347 -11.02 -36.75 3.31
N ILE A 348 -10.69 -35.47 3.04
CA ILE A 348 -9.39 -35.00 2.59
C ILE A 348 -8.52 -34.64 3.80
N ASN A 349 -7.25 -35.06 3.80
CA ASN A 349 -6.28 -34.60 4.79
C ASN A 349 -5.80 -33.19 4.43
N ASN A 350 -6.50 -32.18 4.93
CA ASN A 350 -6.13 -30.79 4.75
C ASN A 350 -4.93 -30.42 5.64
N LEU A 351 -3.77 -30.19 5.03
CA LEU A 351 -2.55 -29.76 5.73
C LEU A 351 -2.51 -28.23 5.94
N GLY A 352 -3.53 -27.51 5.47
CA GLY A 352 -3.66 -26.06 5.62
C GLY A 352 -2.99 -25.26 4.51
N TYR A 353 -2.66 -24.01 4.83
CA TYR A 353 -1.99 -23.09 3.92
C TYR A 353 -0.50 -23.03 4.22
N TYR A 354 0.33 -23.06 3.18
CA TYR A 354 1.71 -22.63 3.31
C TYR A 354 1.82 -21.13 2.98
N ALA A 355 2.23 -20.35 3.98
CA ALA A 355 2.67 -18.96 3.81
C ALA A 355 4.18 -18.88 4.11
N VAL A 356 4.93 -18.14 3.29
CA VAL A 356 6.37 -17.96 3.50
C VAL A 356 6.59 -17.25 4.84
N PRO A 357 7.44 -17.78 5.74
CA PRO A 357 7.64 -17.19 7.07
C PRO A 357 8.34 -15.83 6.96
N THR A 358 7.65 -14.78 7.41
CA THR A 358 8.15 -13.39 7.36
C THR A 358 9.00 -13.03 8.58
N VAL A 359 10.06 -12.24 8.39
CA VAL A 359 10.97 -11.81 9.46
C VAL A 359 10.84 -10.30 9.77
N GLU A 360 10.89 -9.92 11.05
CA GLU A 360 10.89 -8.50 11.44
C GLU A 360 12.27 -7.89 11.17
N VAL A 361 12.33 -6.83 10.36
CA VAL A 361 13.54 -6.06 10.10
C VAL A 361 13.45 -4.66 10.70
N TYR A 362 14.51 -4.28 11.41
CA TYR A 362 14.60 -3.05 12.21
C TYR A 362 15.85 -2.25 11.82
N SER A 363 15.86 -1.75 10.57
CA SER A 363 17.01 -1.06 9.98
C SER A 363 17.40 0.22 10.71
N THR A 364 16.43 0.95 11.30
CA THR A 364 16.69 2.23 11.99
C THR A 364 17.07 2.11 13.47
N LYS A 365 17.55 0.95 13.90
CA LYS A 365 17.92 0.68 15.31
C LYS A 365 18.78 1.78 15.95
N GLY A 366 19.78 2.30 15.21
CA GLY A 366 20.64 3.39 15.69
C GLY A 366 19.87 4.69 15.94
N ILE A 367 19.08 5.13 14.96
CA ILE A 367 18.29 6.38 15.00
C ILE A 367 17.28 6.32 16.15
N ASN A 368 16.48 5.25 16.21
CA ASN A 368 15.46 5.09 17.24
C ASN A 368 16.08 5.03 18.65
N SER A 369 17.22 4.35 18.81
CA SER A 369 17.94 4.32 20.09
C SER A 369 18.43 5.71 20.50
N THR A 370 18.88 6.54 19.56
CA THR A 370 19.32 7.92 19.85
C THR A 370 18.17 8.77 20.38
N PHE A 371 17.00 8.74 19.74
CA PHE A 371 15.84 9.51 20.21
C PHE A 371 15.28 9.01 21.54
N ILE A 372 15.30 7.70 21.80
CA ILE A 372 14.98 7.14 23.12
C ILE A 372 15.94 7.71 24.18
N SER A 373 17.25 7.70 23.94
CA SER A 373 18.23 8.26 24.88
C SER A 373 18.03 9.76 25.11
N LEU A 374 17.80 10.55 24.05
CA LEU A 374 17.57 12.00 24.16
C LEU A 374 16.28 12.30 24.95
N SER A 375 15.19 11.58 24.69
CA SER A 375 13.93 11.69 25.42
C SER A 375 14.10 11.40 26.92
N ILE A 376 14.83 10.33 27.28
CA ILE A 376 15.11 10.00 28.69
C ILE A 376 15.94 11.11 29.36
N ILE A 377 16.93 11.68 28.67
CA ILE A 377 17.75 12.80 29.17
C ILE A 377 16.90 14.05 29.37
N GLU A 378 16.01 14.38 28.44
CA GLU A 378 15.09 15.53 28.53
C GLU A 378 14.16 15.40 29.74
N ILE A 379 13.50 14.25 29.91
CA ILE A 379 12.62 13.98 31.06
C ILE A 379 13.41 14.07 32.38
N ALA A 380 14.59 13.45 32.45
CA ALA A 380 15.44 13.50 33.63
C ALA A 380 15.87 14.93 33.98
N LEU A 381 16.26 15.73 32.99
CA LEU A 381 16.62 17.13 33.20
C LEU A 381 15.41 17.96 33.67
N CYS A 382 14.23 17.74 33.10
CA CYS A 382 13.00 18.44 33.52
C CYS A 382 12.62 18.11 34.97
N LEU A 383 12.78 16.86 35.41
CA LEU A 383 12.57 16.45 36.80
C LEU A 383 13.61 17.09 37.75
N ILE A 384 14.87 17.18 37.33
CA ILE A 384 15.92 17.88 38.09
C ILE A 384 15.60 19.38 38.21
N ILE A 385 15.23 20.05 37.11
CA ILE A 385 14.82 21.46 37.12
C ILE A 385 13.60 21.64 38.02
N ALA A 386 12.60 20.75 37.99
CA ALA A 386 11.43 20.82 38.87
C ALA A 386 11.79 20.71 40.36
N LEU A 387 12.71 19.81 40.72
CA LEU A 387 13.21 19.66 42.10
C LEU A 387 13.97 20.90 42.55
N VAL A 388 14.91 21.41 41.74
CA VAL A 388 15.63 22.66 42.01
C VAL A 388 14.64 23.82 42.15
N VAL A 389 13.59 23.86 41.33
CA VAL A 389 12.54 24.89 41.38
C VAL A 389 11.79 24.87 42.71
N VAL A 390 11.41 23.69 43.21
CA VAL A 390 10.71 23.56 44.49
C VAL A 390 11.60 23.92 45.68
N ILE A 391 12.89 23.56 45.64
CA ILE A 391 13.83 23.73 46.75
C ILE A 391 14.36 25.17 46.84
N PHE A 392 14.86 25.75 45.75
CA PHE A 392 15.62 27.01 45.78
C PHE A 392 14.80 28.28 45.50
N PHE A 393 13.60 28.18 44.90
CA PHE A 393 12.82 29.36 44.53
C PHE A 393 11.73 29.76 45.52
N LYS A 394 11.55 29.04 46.63
CA LYS A 394 10.50 29.32 47.62
C LYS A 394 10.60 30.72 48.24
N ASP A 395 11.82 31.20 48.46
CA ASP A 395 12.10 32.41 49.25
C ASP A 395 12.54 33.62 48.40
N ASN A 396 12.65 33.47 47.07
CA ASN A 396 13.16 34.49 46.16
C ASN A 396 12.03 35.35 45.52
N LEU A 397 12.06 36.67 45.76
CA LEU A 397 11.03 37.63 45.32
C LEU A 397 10.73 37.58 43.81
N ASN A 398 11.75 37.49 42.97
CA ASN A 398 11.59 37.51 41.51
C ASN A 398 10.83 36.27 40.96
N ILE A 399 10.80 35.15 41.70
CA ILE A 399 10.10 33.92 41.28
C ILE A 399 8.70 33.83 41.91
N LYS A 400 8.41 34.63 42.95
CA LYS A 400 7.06 34.81 43.50
C LYS A 400 6.05 35.27 42.44
N TYR A 401 6.51 35.98 41.41
CA TYR A 401 5.72 36.37 40.23
C TYR A 401 5.46 35.22 39.25
N SER A 402 6.36 34.25 39.14
CA SER A 402 6.25 33.14 38.20
C SER A 402 5.27 32.05 38.66
N THR A 403 5.01 31.95 39.96
CA THR A 403 4.27 30.88 40.70
C THR A 403 4.80 29.45 40.48
N ILE A 404 5.30 28.82 41.55
CA ILE A 404 5.89 27.46 41.50
C ILE A 404 4.99 26.41 40.79
N PRO A 405 3.66 26.37 41.01
CA PRO A 405 2.81 25.40 40.30
C PRO A 405 2.75 25.58 38.78
N PHE A 406 2.85 26.82 38.27
CA PHE A 406 2.92 27.07 36.82
C PHE A 406 4.19 26.46 36.22
N CYS A 407 5.33 26.66 36.88
CA CYS A 407 6.61 26.10 36.45
C CYS A 407 6.58 24.56 36.39
N ILE A 408 5.97 23.93 37.39
CA ILE A 408 5.84 22.46 37.44
C ILE A 408 4.93 21.95 36.32
N LEU A 409 3.79 22.61 36.06
CA LEU A 409 2.87 22.21 34.98
C LEU A 409 3.48 22.41 33.58
N LEU A 410 4.29 23.45 33.37
CA LEU A 410 5.01 23.66 32.12
C LEU A 410 6.07 22.57 31.90
N LEU A 411 6.84 22.22 32.94
CA LEU A 411 7.80 21.10 32.90
C LEU A 411 7.11 19.74 32.70
N LEU A 412 5.91 19.53 33.26
CA LEU A 412 5.09 18.35 32.98
C LEU A 412 4.73 18.28 31.49
N GLY A 413 4.38 19.40 30.87
CA GLY A 413 4.13 19.47 29.42
C GLY A 413 5.36 19.02 28.59
N VAL A 414 6.55 19.52 28.95
CA VAL A 414 7.82 19.11 28.31
C VAL A 414 8.10 17.61 28.53
N CYS A 415 7.91 17.08 29.75
CA CYS A 415 8.04 15.64 30.02
C CYS A 415 7.08 14.77 29.18
N LEU A 416 5.86 15.25 28.92
CA LEU A 416 4.88 14.53 28.10
C LEU A 416 5.25 14.55 26.61
N ILE A 417 5.82 15.64 26.09
CA ILE A 417 6.41 15.68 24.73
C ILE A 417 7.57 14.69 24.65
N GLY A 418 8.48 14.68 25.63
CA GLY A 418 9.55 13.69 25.74
C GLY A 418 9.02 12.25 25.73
N ALA A 419 7.98 11.96 26.52
CA ALA A 419 7.32 10.66 26.55
C ALA A 419 6.69 10.28 25.19
N ALA A 420 6.07 11.22 24.48
CA ALA A 420 5.55 11.00 23.14
C ALA A 420 6.66 10.55 22.17
N VAL A 421 7.83 11.18 22.22
CA VAL A 421 8.98 10.83 21.37
C VAL A 421 9.59 9.47 21.76
N PHE A 422 9.58 9.11 23.05
CA PHE A 422 9.94 7.76 23.48
C PHE A 422 9.02 6.71 22.83
N LEU A 423 7.71 6.92 22.91
CA LEU A 423 6.71 6.01 22.33
C LEU A 423 6.85 5.94 20.80
N TRP A 424 7.11 7.06 20.13
CA TRP A 424 7.29 7.10 18.67
C TRP A 424 8.47 6.25 18.17
N ASN A 425 9.53 6.13 18.98
CA ASN A 425 10.75 5.40 18.65
C ASN A 425 10.82 4.01 19.29
N TYR A 426 9.84 3.63 20.12
CA TYR A 426 9.82 2.33 20.78
C TYR A 426 9.64 1.19 19.77
N ARG A 427 10.40 0.09 19.94
CA ARG A 427 10.43 -1.02 18.99
C ARG A 427 9.06 -1.72 18.90
N TYR A 428 8.61 -2.28 20.02
CA TYR A 428 7.44 -3.16 20.07
C TYR A 428 6.16 -2.35 20.15
N LYS A 429 5.40 -2.30 19.04
CA LYS A 429 4.17 -1.52 18.97
C LYS A 429 2.97 -2.38 19.37
N ASN A 430 2.07 -1.78 20.14
CA ASN A 430 0.74 -2.30 20.43
C ASN A 430 -0.28 -1.18 20.19
N ASP A 431 -1.56 -1.53 20.11
CA ASP A 431 -2.60 -0.59 19.66
C ASP A 431 -2.75 0.59 20.65
N SER A 432 -2.64 0.30 21.97
CA SER A 432 -2.59 1.32 23.02
C SER A 432 -1.38 2.28 22.91
N LEU A 433 -0.25 1.81 22.37
CA LEU A 433 0.94 2.63 22.11
C LEU A 433 0.73 3.52 20.88
N CYS A 434 0.07 2.98 19.84
CA CYS A 434 -0.31 3.73 18.64
C CYS A 434 -1.27 4.89 18.93
N ASP A 435 -2.12 4.76 19.94
CA ASP A 435 -2.98 5.82 20.46
C ASP A 435 -2.21 6.80 21.38
N SER A 436 -1.59 6.30 22.44
CA SER A 436 -0.98 7.12 23.50
C SER A 436 0.14 8.05 23.01
N ARG A 437 0.87 7.71 21.93
CA ARG A 437 1.85 8.62 21.31
C ARG A 437 1.25 9.99 20.92
N ILE A 438 0.00 10.02 20.46
CA ILE A 438 -0.69 11.26 20.04
C ILE A 438 -1.19 12.02 21.28
N TRP A 439 -1.80 11.30 22.23
CA TRP A 439 -2.24 11.88 23.51
C TRP A 439 -1.12 12.60 24.26
N MET A 440 0.04 11.94 24.41
CA MET A 440 1.19 12.52 25.11
C MET A 440 1.72 13.78 24.39
N ALA A 441 1.77 13.77 23.05
CA ALA A 441 2.21 14.92 22.26
C ALA A 441 1.25 16.11 22.36
N SER A 442 -0.06 15.86 22.17
CA SER A 442 -1.13 16.86 22.17
C SER A 442 -1.27 17.55 23.53
N ILE A 443 -1.42 16.75 24.60
CA ILE A 443 -1.51 17.24 25.98
C ILE A 443 -0.21 17.94 26.41
N GLY A 444 0.95 17.38 26.04
CA GLY A 444 2.25 17.97 26.35
C GLY A 444 2.44 19.34 25.71
N TYR A 445 2.10 19.46 24.42
CA TYR A 445 2.11 20.72 23.68
C TYR A 445 1.12 21.74 24.26
N ASN A 446 -0.10 21.31 24.60
CA ASN A 446 -1.13 22.19 25.16
C ASN A 446 -0.74 22.69 26.56
N LEU A 447 -0.15 21.84 27.41
CA LEU A 447 0.43 22.26 28.69
C LEU A 447 1.60 23.22 28.52
N MET A 448 2.48 23.00 27.54
CA MET A 448 3.62 23.91 27.29
C MET A 448 3.15 25.26 26.73
N ILE A 449 2.54 25.27 25.54
CA ILE A 449 2.18 26.48 24.80
C ILE A 449 0.91 27.13 25.36
N GLY A 450 -0.13 26.36 25.69
CA GLY A 450 -1.40 26.89 26.19
C GLY A 450 -1.26 27.61 27.52
N LEU A 451 -0.45 27.09 28.47
CA LEU A 451 -0.19 27.79 29.72
C LEU A 451 0.58 29.10 29.52
N MET A 452 1.61 29.12 28.66
CA MET A 452 2.37 30.33 28.33
C MET A 452 1.44 31.42 27.76
N ILE A 453 0.65 31.07 26.74
CA ILE A 453 -0.28 31.97 26.05
C ILE A 453 -1.32 32.59 27.01
N ILE A 454 -1.92 31.78 27.87
CA ILE A 454 -2.94 32.26 28.82
C ILE A 454 -2.29 33.18 29.85
N LYS A 455 -1.11 32.83 30.38
CA LYS A 455 -0.39 33.66 31.34
C LYS A 455 0.04 35.00 30.72
N ASP A 456 0.60 35.00 29.51
CA ASP A 456 0.95 36.21 28.77
C ASP A 456 -0.27 37.10 28.50
N THR A 457 -1.40 36.51 28.11
CA THR A 457 -2.66 37.24 27.92
C THR A 457 -3.09 37.94 29.20
N LEU A 458 -3.04 37.25 30.34
CA LEU A 458 -3.41 37.81 31.64
C LEU A 458 -2.44 38.89 32.11
N ILE A 459 -1.14 38.75 31.88
CA ILE A 459 -0.13 39.78 32.16
C ILE A 459 -0.39 41.02 31.29
N TYR A 460 -0.62 40.85 29.99
CA TYR A 460 -0.94 41.96 29.07
C TYR A 460 -2.21 42.72 29.48
N LEU A 461 -3.28 42.01 29.84
CA LEU A 461 -4.52 42.62 30.32
C LEU A 461 -4.30 43.38 31.64
N LYS A 462 -3.50 42.83 32.55
CA LYS A 462 -3.15 43.47 33.82
C LYS A 462 -2.31 44.73 33.60
N PHE A 463 -1.29 44.67 32.75
CA PHE A 463 -0.48 45.84 32.34
C PHE A 463 -1.36 46.94 31.76
N LYS A 464 -2.24 46.60 30.80
CA LYS A 464 -3.20 47.56 30.21
C LYS A 464 -4.10 48.20 31.27
N LYS A 465 -4.55 47.45 32.27
CA LYS A 465 -5.36 47.99 33.38
C LYS A 465 -4.54 48.96 34.25
N MET A 466 -3.33 48.59 34.67
CA MET A 466 -2.45 49.46 35.47
C MET A 466 -2.13 50.78 34.75
N VAL A 467 -1.82 50.71 33.45
CA VAL A 467 -1.61 51.89 32.59
C VAL A 467 -2.86 52.79 32.52
N ALA A 468 -4.06 52.20 32.45
CA ALA A 468 -5.31 52.96 32.40
C ALA A 468 -5.70 53.58 33.74
N THR A 469 -5.47 52.89 34.87
CA THR A 469 -5.82 53.38 36.22
C THR A 469 -4.71 54.17 36.90
N LYS A 470 -3.51 54.26 36.31
CA LYS A 470 -2.29 54.80 36.93
C LYS A 470 -1.94 54.13 38.26
N ASP A 471 -2.24 52.84 38.39
CA ASP A 471 -1.91 52.06 39.59
C ASP A 471 -0.43 51.67 39.55
N THR A 472 0.27 51.90 40.67
CA THR A 472 1.69 51.56 40.84
C THR A 472 1.89 50.24 41.59
N LYS A 473 0.84 49.59 42.08
CA LYS A 473 0.94 48.33 42.84
C LYS A 473 1.04 47.10 41.94
N ILE A 474 2.28 46.75 41.60
CA ILE A 474 2.60 45.49 40.92
C ILE A 474 2.28 44.31 41.84
N SER A 475 1.72 43.24 41.26
CA SER A 475 1.34 42.02 41.98
C SER A 475 1.33 40.82 41.02
N PRO A 476 1.55 39.57 41.49
CA PRO A 476 1.50 38.38 40.64
C PRO A 476 0.13 38.16 40.00
N VAL A 477 0.10 37.41 38.90
CA VAL A 477 -1.15 36.82 38.38
C VAL A 477 -1.42 35.53 39.18
N PRO A 478 -2.59 35.36 39.82
CA PRO A 478 -2.85 34.17 40.61
C PRO A 478 -3.06 32.94 39.71
N ILE A 479 -2.42 31.82 40.08
CA ILE A 479 -2.47 30.55 39.33
C ILE A 479 -3.90 30.06 39.07
N SER A 480 -4.84 30.30 39.99
CA SER A 480 -6.25 29.93 39.82
C SER A 480 -6.91 30.61 38.63
N GLN A 481 -6.54 31.86 38.31
CA GLN A 481 -7.02 32.53 37.11
C GLN A 481 -6.40 31.91 35.86
N VAL A 482 -5.08 31.65 35.86
CA VAL A 482 -4.40 30.99 34.73
C VAL A 482 -5.06 29.64 34.41
N LEU A 483 -5.28 28.80 35.43
CA LEU A 483 -5.93 27.49 35.26
C LEU A 483 -7.40 27.61 34.81
N MET A 484 -8.15 28.59 35.31
CA MET A 484 -9.55 28.82 34.89
C MET A 484 -9.67 29.20 33.41
N TYR A 485 -8.75 30.04 32.89
CA TYR A 485 -8.73 30.39 31.46
C TYR A 485 -8.08 29.31 30.58
N PHE A 486 -7.25 28.45 31.14
CA PHE A 486 -6.61 27.33 30.44
C PHE A 486 -7.50 26.08 30.34
N ALA A 487 -8.34 25.80 31.34
CA ALA A 487 -9.18 24.60 31.39
C ALA A 487 -10.05 24.38 30.13
N PRO A 488 -10.67 25.41 29.49
CA PRO A 488 -11.39 25.22 28.23
C PRO A 488 -10.50 24.69 27.09
N LEU A 489 -9.24 25.14 27.00
CA LEU A 489 -8.30 24.65 25.97
C LEU A 489 -7.92 23.19 26.20
N MET A 490 -7.78 22.76 27.46
CA MET A 490 -7.56 21.35 27.81
C MET A 490 -8.79 20.47 27.55
N ILE A 491 -9.99 20.97 27.84
CA ILE A 491 -11.24 20.23 27.61
C ILE A 491 -11.45 19.99 26.11
N ILE A 492 -11.21 21.01 25.27
CA ILE A 492 -11.32 20.87 23.80
C ILE A 492 -10.33 19.82 23.28
N ASP A 493 -9.07 19.87 23.72
CA ASP A 493 -8.01 18.93 23.35
C ASP A 493 -8.34 17.48 23.76
N ILE A 494 -8.76 17.26 25.00
CA ILE A 494 -9.20 15.94 25.49
C ILE A 494 -10.41 15.41 24.70
N ILE A 495 -11.35 16.27 24.30
CA ILE A 495 -12.49 15.88 23.46
C ILE A 495 -12.01 15.47 22.07
N LEU A 496 -11.13 16.24 21.44
CA LEU A 496 -10.57 15.92 20.12
C LEU A 496 -9.77 14.61 20.13
N LEU A 497 -8.98 14.38 21.18
CA LEU A 497 -8.24 13.14 21.40
C LEU A 497 -9.15 11.94 21.63
N SER A 498 -10.23 12.11 22.41
CA SER A 498 -11.24 11.06 22.62
C SER A 498 -11.95 10.68 21.31
N ILE A 499 -12.23 11.66 20.45
CA ILE A 499 -12.76 11.45 19.10
C ILE A 499 -11.74 10.73 18.20
N TYR A 500 -10.45 11.09 18.29
CA TYR A 500 -9.38 10.42 17.56
C TYR A 500 -9.27 8.94 17.93
N SER A 501 -9.21 8.58 19.21
CA SER A 501 -9.13 7.18 19.65
C SER A 501 -10.40 6.39 19.31
N GLY A 502 -11.57 7.02 19.42
CA GLY A 502 -12.87 6.37 19.20
C GLY A 502 -13.26 6.18 17.74
N ILE A 503 -12.83 7.06 16.82
CA ILE A 503 -13.20 6.99 15.38
C ILE A 503 -12.02 6.61 14.48
N GLY A 504 -10.79 6.92 14.90
CA GLY A 504 -9.59 6.75 14.09
C GLY A 504 -9.00 5.35 14.08
N GLU A 505 -9.37 4.51 15.05
CA GLU A 505 -8.92 3.11 15.21
C GLU A 505 -7.40 2.97 15.06
N PRO A 506 -6.59 3.70 15.86
CA PRO A 506 -5.13 3.65 15.76
C PRO A 506 -4.61 2.26 16.14
N ALA A 507 -4.10 1.53 15.16
CA ALA A 507 -3.68 0.13 15.31
C ALA A 507 -2.25 -0.09 14.82
N LYS A 508 -1.60 -1.16 15.30
CA LYS A 508 -0.34 -1.62 14.74
C LYS A 508 -0.59 -2.32 13.39
N LEU A 509 0.28 -2.08 12.42
CA LEU A 509 0.31 -2.78 11.15
C LEU A 509 1.74 -3.30 10.89
N ASN A 510 1.83 -4.50 10.32
CA ASN A 510 3.08 -5.08 9.85
C ASN A 510 3.22 -4.74 8.36
N ASP A 511 4.01 -3.71 8.05
CA ASP A 511 4.25 -3.26 6.68
C ASP A 511 5.31 -4.17 6.03
N LEU A 512 4.91 -4.93 5.01
CA LEU A 512 5.77 -5.83 4.22
C LEU A 512 6.37 -5.10 3.01
N GLY A 513 7.64 -5.36 2.69
CA GLY A 513 8.28 -4.89 1.44
C GLY A 513 8.35 -3.37 1.23
N LEU A 514 8.09 -2.57 2.26
CA LEU A 514 8.05 -1.10 2.22
C LEU A 514 9.37 -0.48 2.72
N ASP A 515 9.70 0.73 2.25
CA ASP A 515 10.93 1.46 2.60
C ASP A 515 12.26 0.68 2.32
N GLY A 516 12.25 -0.23 1.33
CA GLY A 516 13.46 -0.90 0.83
C GLY A 516 13.85 -2.20 1.55
N ILE A 517 12.94 -2.77 2.36
CA ILE A 517 13.08 -4.11 2.95
C ILE A 517 12.70 -5.21 1.95
N GLY A 518 13.14 -6.45 2.18
CA GLY A 518 12.86 -7.59 1.30
C GLY A 518 11.38 -8.04 1.24
N LYS A 519 11.02 -8.85 0.23
CA LYS A 519 9.65 -9.40 -0.02
C LYS A 519 9.02 -10.05 1.24
N TYR A 520 9.85 -10.70 2.06
CA TYR A 520 9.44 -11.42 3.27
C TYR A 520 9.89 -10.73 4.57
N GLU A 521 10.30 -9.48 4.47
CA GLU A 521 10.70 -8.65 5.62
C GLU A 521 9.58 -7.67 5.93
N TYR A 522 9.28 -7.48 7.21
CA TYR A 522 8.28 -6.50 7.66
C TYR A 522 8.81 -5.59 8.74
N THR A 523 8.18 -4.41 8.86
CA THR A 523 8.39 -3.49 9.98
C THR A 523 7.08 -3.13 10.66
N GLN A 524 7.11 -2.87 11.97
CA GLN A 524 5.92 -2.49 12.73
C GLN A 524 5.71 -0.97 12.64
N ASN A 525 4.56 -0.56 12.11
CA ASN A 525 4.12 0.84 12.09
C ASN A 525 2.77 1.00 12.80
N CYS A 526 2.41 2.24 13.13
CA CYS A 526 1.12 2.58 13.73
C CYS A 526 0.32 3.41 12.73
N VAL A 527 -0.76 2.82 12.20
CA VAL A 527 -1.59 3.37 11.12
C VAL A 527 -2.98 3.70 11.67
N ASN A 528 -3.62 4.71 11.09
CA ASN A 528 -5.00 5.09 11.42
C ASN A 528 -5.86 4.95 10.17
N ASN A 529 -7.16 4.74 10.35
CA ASN A 529 -8.11 4.78 9.24
C ASN A 529 -8.23 6.21 8.66
N ASN A 530 -8.87 6.34 7.48
CA ASN A 530 -9.03 7.63 6.80
C ASN A 530 -9.71 8.71 7.66
N LYS A 531 -10.62 8.32 8.57
CA LYS A 531 -11.30 9.25 9.48
C LYS A 531 -10.35 9.73 10.58
N GLY A 532 -9.52 8.84 11.14
CA GLY A 532 -8.49 9.17 12.12
C GLY A 532 -7.48 10.19 11.60
N ASN A 533 -7.06 10.05 10.34
CA ASN A 533 -6.17 11.02 9.69
C ASN A 533 -6.83 12.41 9.58
N VAL A 534 -8.13 12.50 9.28
CA VAL A 534 -8.88 13.77 9.32
C VAL A 534 -8.91 14.37 10.73
N VAL A 535 -9.13 13.56 11.77
CA VAL A 535 -9.12 14.06 13.16
C VAL A 535 -7.74 14.58 13.58
N ILE A 536 -6.64 13.90 13.18
CA ILE A 536 -5.28 14.40 13.39
C ILE A 536 -5.09 15.79 12.74
N TYR A 537 -5.59 16.02 11.53
CA TYR A 537 -5.51 17.35 10.91
C TYR A 537 -6.33 18.40 11.67
N ILE A 538 -7.47 18.04 12.26
CA ILE A 538 -8.26 18.95 13.12
C ILE A 538 -7.48 19.31 14.40
N ILE A 539 -6.82 18.34 15.05
CA ILE A 539 -5.95 18.57 16.21
C ILE A 539 -4.76 19.49 15.83
N LEU A 540 -4.14 19.24 14.67
CA LEU A 540 -3.05 20.07 14.16
C LEU A 540 -3.49 21.52 13.90
N ILE A 541 -4.69 21.72 13.33
CA ILE A 541 -5.27 23.05 13.13
C ILE A 541 -5.55 23.74 14.47
N PHE A 542 -6.08 23.02 15.47
CA PHE A 542 -6.31 23.56 16.82
C PHE A 542 -5.01 24.08 17.45
N HIS A 543 -3.93 23.28 17.45
CA HIS A 543 -2.63 23.70 17.96
C HIS A 543 -1.96 24.80 17.12
N GLY A 544 -2.17 24.80 15.80
CA GLY A 544 -1.73 25.88 14.91
C GLY A 544 -2.41 27.22 15.24
N LEU A 545 -3.71 27.20 15.52
CA LEU A 545 -4.47 28.39 15.96
C LEU A 545 -4.00 28.89 17.34
N GLN A 546 -3.68 27.98 18.27
CA GLN A 546 -3.04 28.34 19.54
C GLN A 546 -1.72 29.07 19.26
N LEU A 547 -0.83 28.51 18.44
CA LEU A 547 0.47 29.09 18.13
C LEU A 547 0.37 30.48 17.47
N LEU A 548 -0.56 30.65 16.52
CA LEU A 548 -0.84 31.94 15.88
C LEU A 548 -1.32 33.01 16.88
N TYR A 549 -2.22 32.64 17.80
CA TYR A 549 -2.66 33.54 18.86
C TYR A 549 -1.51 33.85 19.85
N GLY A 550 -0.63 32.87 20.12
CA GLY A 550 0.60 33.07 20.86
C GLY A 550 1.52 34.11 20.21
N CYS A 551 1.77 34.03 18.90
CA CYS A 551 2.52 35.05 18.16
C CYS A 551 1.88 36.44 18.25
N PHE A 552 0.55 36.52 18.15
CA PHE A 552 -0.18 37.79 18.31
C PHE A 552 0.01 38.39 19.70
N ILE A 553 -0.08 37.58 20.76
CA ILE A 553 0.12 38.03 22.14
C ILE A 553 1.59 38.41 22.41
N ALA A 554 2.55 37.60 21.96
CA ALA A 554 3.98 37.91 22.02
C ALA A 554 4.33 39.25 21.32
N TRP A 555 3.66 39.58 20.22
CA TRP A 555 3.78 40.88 19.56
C TRP A 555 3.11 42.02 20.34
N LYS A 556 2.00 41.75 21.04
CA LYS A 556 1.33 42.73 21.92
C LYS A 556 2.11 43.02 23.19
N THR A 557 2.79 42.02 23.76
CA THR A 557 3.49 42.14 25.04
C THR A 557 4.86 42.78 24.94
N ARG A 558 5.46 42.92 23.74
CA ARG A 558 6.76 43.59 23.52
C ARG A 558 6.89 45.04 24.06
N VAL A 559 5.78 45.66 24.47
CA VAL A 559 5.75 47.01 25.07
C VAL A 559 5.70 46.99 26.61
N VAL A 560 5.67 45.80 27.22
CA VAL A 560 5.69 45.59 28.67
C VAL A 560 7.15 45.52 29.11
N ASP A 561 7.76 46.68 29.29
CA ASP A 561 9.16 46.84 29.72
C ASP A 561 9.19 47.16 31.22
N LEU A 562 9.06 46.10 32.03
CA LEU A 562 9.01 46.13 33.50
C LEU A 562 9.75 44.91 34.05
N GLU A 563 10.63 45.10 35.01
CA GLU A 563 11.56 44.05 35.48
C GLU A 563 10.83 42.83 36.09
N GLU A 564 9.69 43.07 36.74
CA GLU A 564 8.84 42.04 37.34
C GLU A 564 8.07 41.20 36.29
N PHE A 565 7.98 41.66 35.04
CA PHE A 565 7.27 40.97 33.95
C PHE A 565 8.21 40.46 32.84
N VAL A 566 9.54 40.46 33.06
CA VAL A 566 10.53 40.03 32.04
C VAL A 566 10.30 38.60 31.50
N GLU A 567 9.65 37.71 32.26
CA GLU A 567 9.32 36.36 31.77
C GLU A 567 8.49 36.34 30.48
N VAL A 568 7.77 37.43 30.18
CA VAL A 568 6.99 37.58 28.95
C VAL A 568 7.88 37.70 27.71
N HIS A 569 9.11 38.20 27.85
CA HIS A 569 10.10 38.20 26.75
C HIS A 569 10.69 36.80 26.51
N ASP A 570 10.88 36.02 27.58
CA ASP A 570 11.29 34.61 27.47
C ASP A 570 10.21 33.78 26.77
N PHE A 571 8.94 33.95 27.18
CA PHE A 571 7.80 33.28 26.54
C PHE A 571 7.64 33.68 25.07
N ALA A 572 7.76 34.96 24.74
CA ALA A 572 7.75 35.43 23.34
C ALA A 572 8.88 34.78 22.51
N THR A 573 10.08 34.67 23.07
CA THR A 573 11.24 34.05 22.39
C THR A 573 11.00 32.57 22.09
N SER A 574 10.49 31.81 23.06
CA SER A 574 10.11 30.41 22.86
C SER A 574 8.99 30.24 21.82
N ILE A 575 7.96 31.09 21.84
CA ILE A 575 6.85 31.04 20.85
C ILE A 575 7.36 31.31 19.43
N TYR A 576 8.26 32.29 19.24
CA TYR A 576 8.84 32.56 17.92
C TYR A 576 9.74 31.42 17.43
N LEU A 577 10.54 30.80 18.32
CA LEU A 577 11.36 29.63 17.98
C LEU A 577 10.49 28.46 17.50
N ILE A 578 9.45 28.13 18.27
CA ILE A 578 8.52 27.03 17.93
C ILE A 578 7.82 27.30 16.60
N SER A 579 7.38 28.55 16.36
CA SER A 579 6.74 28.96 15.10
C SER A 579 7.68 28.84 13.89
N PHE A 580 8.94 29.21 14.05
CA PHE A 580 9.96 29.07 13.01
C PHE A 580 10.25 27.59 12.70
N CYS A 581 10.40 26.76 13.73
CA CYS A 581 10.56 25.32 13.56
C CYS A 581 9.35 24.69 12.85
N SER A 582 8.11 24.98 13.29
CA SER A 582 6.88 24.47 12.66
C SER A 582 6.80 24.78 11.17
N PHE A 583 7.19 25.99 10.75
CA PHE A 583 7.22 26.35 9.32
C PHE A 583 8.18 25.46 8.50
N ILE A 584 9.39 25.21 9.03
CA ILE A 584 10.38 24.32 8.39
C ILE A 584 9.89 22.88 8.33
N ILE A 585 9.30 22.37 9.42
CA ILE A 585 8.82 20.98 9.52
C ILE A 585 7.70 20.71 8.50
N ILE A 586 6.73 21.64 8.38
CA ILE A 586 5.64 21.51 7.40
C ILE A 586 6.20 21.44 5.98
N ALA A 587 7.18 22.28 5.64
CA ALA A 587 7.84 22.21 4.33
C ALA A 587 8.54 20.86 4.10
N LEU A 588 9.34 20.39 5.07
CA LEU A 588 10.07 19.12 4.98
C LEU A 588 9.14 17.90 4.82
N MET A 589 7.97 17.90 5.46
CA MET A 589 7.01 16.79 5.37
C MET A 589 6.43 16.57 3.97
N THR A 590 6.36 17.61 3.14
CA THR A 590 5.77 17.50 1.79
C THR A 590 6.64 16.71 0.81
N GLY A 591 7.95 16.65 1.01
CA GLY A 591 8.91 16.05 0.08
C GLY A 591 9.29 14.60 0.37
N ILE A 592 8.75 13.98 1.43
CA ILE A 592 9.22 12.68 1.93
C ILE A 592 8.12 11.62 1.79
N SER A 593 8.43 10.53 1.10
CA SER A 593 7.57 9.34 1.00
C SER A 593 7.70 8.44 2.22
N SER A 594 8.94 8.03 2.57
CA SER A 594 9.24 7.06 3.62
C SER A 594 8.65 7.42 5.00
N THR A 595 8.01 6.44 5.62
CA THR A 595 7.41 6.55 6.96
C THR A 595 8.49 6.69 8.03
N SER A 596 9.61 5.99 7.86
CA SER A 596 10.76 6.07 8.78
C SER A 596 11.36 7.48 8.85
N ASN A 597 11.53 8.14 7.70
CA ASN A 597 12.04 9.50 7.62
C ASN A 597 11.08 10.53 8.23
N LYS A 598 9.76 10.35 8.06
CA LYS A 598 8.72 11.18 8.71
C LYS A 598 8.82 11.08 10.23
N ASN A 599 8.88 9.86 10.77
CA ASN A 599 8.99 9.60 12.21
C ASN A 599 10.27 10.22 12.82
N THR A 600 11.39 10.13 12.08
CA THR A 600 12.69 10.74 12.45
C THR A 600 12.58 12.25 12.59
N ILE A 601 11.99 12.94 11.61
CA ILE A 601 11.87 14.41 11.64
C ILE A 601 10.90 14.88 12.72
N ILE A 602 9.76 14.20 12.90
CA ILE A 602 8.82 14.49 14.01
C ILE A 602 9.52 14.39 15.36
N SER A 603 10.31 13.33 15.57
CA SER A 603 11.07 13.10 16.81
C SER A 603 12.12 14.18 17.07
N ALA A 604 12.91 14.54 16.05
CA ALA A 604 13.92 15.58 16.12
C ALA A 604 13.32 16.96 16.41
N ALA A 605 12.23 17.29 15.72
CA ALA A 605 11.49 18.53 15.89
C ALA A 605 10.93 18.68 17.31
N ALA A 606 10.26 17.64 17.80
CA ALA A 606 9.65 17.63 19.13
C ALA A 606 10.71 17.90 20.21
N ILE A 607 11.73 17.04 20.32
CA ILE A 607 12.81 17.20 21.32
C ILE A 607 13.51 18.56 21.20
N PHE A 608 13.86 19.00 19.98
CA PHE A 608 14.57 20.27 19.81
C PHE A 608 13.74 21.46 20.31
N THR A 609 12.43 21.48 20.01
CA THR A 609 11.55 22.59 20.38
C THR A 609 11.20 22.58 21.87
N SER A 610 10.87 21.43 22.45
CA SER A 610 10.51 21.31 23.87
C SER A 610 11.71 21.56 24.80
N PHE A 611 12.88 20.98 24.48
CA PHE A 611 14.11 21.19 25.23
C PHE A 611 14.57 22.66 25.16
N SER A 612 14.56 23.27 23.97
CA SER A 612 14.94 24.68 23.81
C SER A 612 13.97 25.62 24.54
N CYS A 613 12.67 25.32 24.54
CA CYS A 613 11.68 26.08 25.30
C CYS A 613 11.94 26.01 26.80
N ALA A 614 12.27 24.83 27.34
CA ALA A 614 12.65 24.67 28.74
C ALA A 614 13.94 25.47 29.07
N LEU A 615 14.97 25.40 28.21
CA LEU A 615 16.21 26.16 28.41
C LEU A 615 16.00 27.68 28.40
N ILE A 616 15.19 28.21 27.49
CA ILE A 616 14.89 29.66 27.44
C ILE A 616 14.16 30.11 28.72
N VAL A 617 13.05 29.42 29.08
CA VAL A 617 12.17 29.83 30.18
C VAL A 617 12.81 29.67 31.55
N PHE A 618 13.63 28.64 31.76
CA PHE A 618 14.28 28.39 33.06
C PHE A 618 15.71 28.95 33.12
N GLY A 619 16.44 28.99 32.02
CA GLY A 619 17.80 29.54 31.96
C GLY A 619 17.85 31.03 32.33
N SER A 620 16.89 31.83 31.84
CA SER A 620 16.75 33.24 32.21
C SER A 620 16.52 33.42 33.73
N LYS A 621 15.67 32.57 34.32
CA LYS A 621 15.32 32.57 35.75
C LYS A 621 16.53 32.18 36.61
N PHE A 622 17.29 31.15 36.22
CA PHE A 622 18.54 30.77 36.92
C PHE A 622 19.63 31.84 36.82
N TRP A 623 19.82 32.44 35.63
CA TRP A 623 20.81 33.50 35.42
C TRP A 623 20.56 34.71 36.35
N LYS A 624 19.29 35.09 36.55
CA LYS A 624 18.89 36.16 37.47
C LYS A 624 19.11 35.85 38.96
N ILE A 625 19.19 34.58 39.38
CA ILE A 625 19.64 34.25 40.75
C ILE A 625 21.14 34.49 40.87
N TYR A 626 21.89 34.04 39.86
CA TYR A 626 23.35 34.03 39.89
C TYR A 626 23.95 35.44 39.79
N LYS A 627 23.27 36.35 39.09
CA LYS A 627 23.55 37.78 39.06
C LYS A 627 22.29 38.58 39.45
N PRO A 628 22.05 38.85 40.74
CA PRO A 628 21.09 39.86 41.14
C PRO A 628 21.55 41.23 40.60
N VAL A 629 20.61 42.02 40.12
CA VAL A 629 20.85 43.41 39.66
C VAL A 629 20.91 44.31 40.90
N GLU A 630 21.83 45.28 40.93
CA GLU A 630 21.87 46.30 41.98
C GLU A 630 20.71 47.28 41.81
N ASP A 631 20.03 47.62 42.91
CA ASP A 631 18.76 48.36 42.92
C ASP A 631 18.98 49.87 42.71
N ASP A 632 19.11 50.29 41.44
CA ASP A 632 19.06 51.69 40.99
C ASP A 632 17.63 52.23 41.19
N GLY A 633 17.32 52.55 42.46
CA GLY A 633 15.96 52.65 42.99
C GLY A 633 14.92 53.36 42.11
N LEU A 634 13.85 52.61 41.78
CA LEU A 634 12.57 53.06 41.25
C LEU A 634 12.65 54.12 40.12
N PRO A 635 12.94 53.72 38.87
CA PRO A 635 12.67 54.56 37.72
C PRO A 635 11.17 54.86 37.64
N GLN A 636 10.79 56.12 37.86
CA GLN A 636 9.38 56.55 37.73
C GLN A 636 8.82 56.14 36.37
N ILE A 637 7.59 55.61 36.36
CA ILE A 637 6.90 55.08 35.18
C ILE A 637 6.84 56.14 34.07
N LYS A 638 7.81 56.09 33.14
CA LYS A 638 7.82 56.90 31.92
C LYS A 638 6.84 56.31 30.91
N LEU A 639 5.56 56.53 31.17
CA LEU A 639 4.47 56.37 30.21
C LEU A 639 4.78 57.22 28.96
N LYS A 640 5.39 56.60 27.94
CA LYS A 640 5.42 57.17 26.59
C LYS A 640 3.97 57.28 26.11
N SER A 641 3.41 58.49 26.18
CA SER A 641 2.07 58.71 25.64
C SER A 641 2.06 58.40 24.15
N LYS A 642 0.95 57.85 23.69
CA LYS A 642 0.73 57.59 22.28
C LYS A 642 0.76 58.94 21.56
N LYS A 643 1.63 59.10 20.57
CA LYS A 643 1.73 60.34 19.80
C LYS A 643 0.49 60.41 18.88
N ASP A 644 -0.46 61.28 19.20
CA ASP A 644 -1.63 61.49 18.36
C ASP A 644 -1.20 62.07 17.01
N MET A 645 -1.65 61.41 15.94
CA MET A 645 -1.26 61.72 14.58
C MET A 645 -2.10 62.89 14.05
N SER A 646 -1.81 64.09 14.55
CA SER A 646 -2.34 65.35 14.01
C SER A 646 -1.38 65.91 12.97
N ASN A 647 -1.93 66.22 11.78
CA ASN A 647 -1.19 66.83 10.68
C ASN A 647 -0.76 68.27 11.03
N SER A 648 0.53 68.56 10.96
CA SER A 648 1.02 69.93 10.76
C SER A 648 2.38 69.94 10.06
N LYS A 649 2.50 70.76 9.02
CA LYS A 649 3.70 70.92 8.19
C LYS A 649 4.71 71.84 8.90
N SER A 650 6.02 71.59 8.77
CA SER A 650 6.95 72.48 8.02
C SER A 650 8.47 72.28 8.30
N SER A 651 9.25 72.40 7.22
CA SER A 651 10.63 72.93 7.09
C SER A 651 11.81 72.55 8.03
N LYS A 652 12.76 71.80 7.44
CA LYS A 652 14.22 72.12 7.22
C LYS A 652 15.06 72.84 8.31
N SER A 653 16.17 72.19 8.70
CA SER A 653 17.61 72.60 8.53
C SER A 653 18.49 71.84 9.56
N VAL A 654 19.53 71.04 9.28
CA VAL A 654 20.81 71.18 8.53
C VAL A 654 22.02 71.55 9.43
N SER A 655 23.05 70.66 9.43
CA SER A 655 24.49 70.85 9.79
C SER A 655 24.91 71.15 11.26
N ALA A 656 26.15 70.92 11.72
CA ALA A 656 27.23 69.95 11.40
C ALA A 656 28.46 70.11 12.37
N SER A 657 29.40 69.13 12.38
CA SER A 657 30.86 69.27 12.68
C SER A 657 31.32 69.53 14.15
N LYS A 658 32.57 69.27 14.62
CA LYS A 658 33.69 68.35 14.29
C LYS A 658 34.80 68.41 15.40
N SER A 659 35.71 67.41 15.47
CA SER A 659 37.08 67.44 16.11
C SER A 659 37.16 67.64 17.66
N SER A 660 38.22 67.27 18.41
CA SER A 660 39.58 66.72 18.14
C SER A 660 40.18 65.99 19.38
N ALA A 661 41.25 65.19 19.21
CA ALA A 661 42.12 64.58 20.25
C ALA A 661 43.48 65.37 20.36
N PRO A 662 44.56 65.02 21.13
CA PRO A 662 44.97 63.69 21.65
C PRO A 662 45.72 63.58 23.04
N ALA A 663 46.00 62.32 23.42
CA ALA A 663 47.17 61.77 24.17
C ALA A 663 47.50 62.13 25.65
N ASP A 664 47.45 61.13 26.55
CA ASP A 664 48.62 60.58 27.29
C ASP A 664 48.28 59.23 27.99
N SER A 665 49.28 58.50 28.55
CA SER A 665 49.18 57.09 29.02
C SER A 665 50.18 56.78 30.16
N PRO A 666 50.32 55.55 30.75
CA PRO A 666 49.59 54.29 30.53
C PRO A 666 49.15 53.48 31.79
N ASN A 667 48.54 52.31 31.50
CA ASN A 667 48.21 51.14 32.36
C ASN A 667 46.92 51.26 33.18
N THR A 668 46.11 50.21 33.43
CA THR A 668 45.90 48.83 32.87
C THR A 668 44.50 48.38 33.38
N SER A 669 43.64 47.57 32.76
CA SER A 669 43.76 46.29 32.02
C SER A 669 42.36 45.87 31.45
N ALA A 670 42.32 44.79 30.65
CA ALA A 670 41.16 43.92 30.36
C ALA A 670 40.06 44.33 29.33
N LEU A 671 39.78 43.37 28.42
CA LEU A 671 38.57 43.13 27.60
C LEU A 671 38.12 44.21 26.57
N LYS A 672 38.50 43.98 25.30
CA LYS A 672 37.82 44.51 24.11
C LYS A 672 36.85 43.48 23.52
N SER A 673 35.70 43.97 23.07
CA SER A 673 34.71 43.27 22.26
C SER A 673 35.14 43.16 20.79
N ILE A 674 34.59 42.17 20.07
CA ILE A 674 34.58 42.12 18.61
C ILE A 674 33.13 42.14 18.13
N ASN A 675 32.85 42.99 17.13
CA ASN A 675 31.51 43.29 16.64
C ASN A 675 31.14 42.41 15.43
N MET A 676 29.94 41.84 15.43
CA MET A 676 29.41 41.02 14.33
C MET A 676 28.87 41.90 13.20
N GLN A 677 29.73 42.30 12.24
CA GLN A 677 29.27 43.08 11.08
C GLN A 677 30.01 42.77 9.77
N ALA A 678 30.32 41.50 9.52
CA ALA A 678 30.92 41.04 8.26
C ALA A 678 30.49 39.60 7.89
N PHE A 679 29.22 39.37 7.57
CA PHE A 679 28.74 38.10 6.98
C PHE A 679 27.45 38.28 6.15
N VAL A 680 27.50 39.13 5.09
CA VAL A 680 26.45 39.20 4.06
C VAL A 680 27.07 39.42 2.68
N ASN A 681 27.50 38.32 2.03
CA ASN A 681 27.18 37.95 0.64
C ASN A 681 28.16 36.89 0.10
N PRO A 682 27.68 35.82 -0.56
CA PRO A 682 28.50 34.89 -1.33
C PRO A 682 28.76 35.43 -2.75
N ILE A 683 29.60 34.72 -3.52
CA ILE A 683 29.98 34.98 -4.93
C ILE A 683 31.06 36.08 -5.10
N GLU A 684 32.30 35.77 -4.71
CA GLU A 684 33.51 36.28 -5.43
C GLU A 684 34.84 35.53 -5.14
N SER A 685 34.84 34.42 -4.37
CA SER A 685 36.08 33.78 -3.90
C SER A 685 36.59 32.58 -4.71
N GLN A 686 35.89 32.12 -5.76
CA GLN A 686 36.33 30.95 -6.55
C GLN A 686 37.34 31.27 -7.68
N SER A 687 37.73 32.53 -7.91
CA SER A 687 38.69 32.90 -8.97
C SER A 687 40.15 33.13 -8.51
N LYS A 688 40.48 32.85 -7.24
CA LYS A 688 41.84 33.10 -6.70
C LYS A 688 42.52 31.89 -6.00
N ALA A 689 41.93 30.70 -6.07
CA ALA A 689 42.48 29.49 -5.45
C ALA A 689 43.28 28.58 -6.42
N ALA A 690 43.56 29.03 -7.64
CA ALA A 690 44.12 28.22 -8.73
C ALA A 690 45.50 28.69 -9.24
N ALA A 691 46.27 29.45 -8.43
CA ALA A 691 47.45 30.17 -8.93
C ALA A 691 48.65 30.26 -7.95
N ASN A 692 48.76 29.40 -6.94
CA ASN A 692 49.90 29.35 -6.01
C ASN A 692 50.11 27.92 -5.45
N ASN A 693 50.51 26.97 -6.30
CA ASN A 693 51.05 25.66 -5.91
C ASN A 693 51.93 25.12 -7.08
N GLU A 694 53.03 25.82 -7.34
CA GLU A 694 54.17 25.32 -8.12
C GLU A 694 55.47 25.78 -7.44
N GLU A 695 55.87 25.07 -6.38
CA GLU A 695 57.26 24.68 -6.03
C GLU A 695 57.25 23.72 -4.83
#